data_AF-A0A7Y6Y657-F1
#
_entry.id   AF-A0A7Y6Y657-F1
#
_cell.length_a   1.000
_cell.length_b   1.000
_cell.length_c   1.000
_cell.angle_alpha   90.00
_cell.angle_beta   90.00
_cell.angle_gamma   90.00
#
_symmetry.space_group_name_H-M   'P 1'
#
loop_
_entity.id
_entity.type
_entity.pdbx_description
1 polymer ?
#
loop_
_entity_poly.entity_id
_entity_poly.type
_entity_poly.pdbx_seq_one_letter_code
_entity_poly.pdbx_strand_id
1 'polypeptide(L)'
;MYLIFDTETTGLPKSWNAPITDTDNWPRCIQIAWQLHDDMGNLIENQDYLIKPEGFNIPYDSEQIHGISTDLAIENGVLLSEVLEKFNETLSKTKFIVGQNVDFDLNIMGCEFHRLGVKTNLNSLPILDTCTEKTALLCQIPGGRGGKFKLPTLTELHSHLFGTEFAEAHNATADVEATTRCFLELIRTENFTKEELDVNEEYFKNFSEANPKPIQLIGLKHINLKRESDKIRKRLANEKEEVGTISKTEGLATLEDVKFAHLHNHTQFSVLQSTIQIANIVKAAAEDKMSAVAMTDSGNMMAAFHFVSTVLNHNSNSDHKIKPIVGCEFNVCEDHTNKSIKDNGYQVVLLAKNKNGYHNLAKMSSIAFVDGFYYVPRIDKEIIKKYKDDIIVLTGNLYGEVPSKVLNVGEKQAEEALLWWKQEFGDDLYIELMRHNQEDENIVNQTLLKFSKEHNVKIVATNNTYYLNKEDANAHDILLCVKDGEKQATPKGRGRGYRYGLPNEEYYFKSTEEMKKLFADLPEAISNIQEIVDKIEEFTLAREVLLPAFGIPEEFKDTEDDEDGGKRGENNYLRHLTYEGAKKRYGEITEDIKERLDFELDVIANTGYPGYFLIVEDFIREARNMGVSVGPGRGSAAGSVVAYCLWITNIDPIKYDLLFERFLNPERVSMPDIDIDFDDEGRGKVMDYVIKKYGANQVAQIITYGTMAAKSSIRDTARVLDLPLFEADRIAKLIPGVKLKNIFGNDEKSKSKIASLREDDKKKVEELISLAEGNGLESETVTKATILEGSLRNTGIHACGVIITPGDITNYVPVATAKDSDMYVTQFDNSVVESAGLLKMDFLGLKTLTLIKDTVKIVKAKHGIEL
;
A
#
# COMPACT_ATOMS: atom_id res chain seq x y z
N MET A 1 35.35 -14.77 -38.18
CA MET A 1 35.78 -14.50 -36.80
C MET A 1 34.57 -14.13 -35.97
N TYR A 2 34.38 -14.86 -34.86
CA TYR A 2 33.28 -14.71 -33.93
C TYR A 2 33.76 -14.00 -32.67
N LEU A 3 33.13 -12.89 -32.30
CA LEU A 3 33.37 -12.20 -31.03
C LEU A 3 32.22 -12.51 -30.08
N ILE A 4 32.53 -13.21 -29.00
CA ILE A 4 31.61 -13.47 -27.90
C ILE A 4 32.00 -12.51 -26.78
N PHE A 5 31.07 -11.72 -26.27
CA PHE A 5 31.33 -10.84 -25.13
C PHE A 5 30.10 -10.77 -24.22
N ASP A 6 30.34 -10.41 -22.97
CA ASP A 6 29.32 -10.25 -21.94
C ASP A 6 29.73 -9.10 -21.01
N THR A 7 28.74 -8.43 -20.43
CA THR A 7 28.95 -7.29 -19.54
C THR A 7 28.23 -7.43 -18.21
N GLU A 8 28.93 -7.12 -17.13
CA GLU A 8 28.27 -6.84 -15.84
C GLU A 8 28.00 -5.35 -15.71
N THR A 9 26.89 -5.00 -15.06
CA THR A 9 26.40 -3.63 -15.02
C THR A 9 25.94 -3.20 -13.63
N THR A 10 25.81 -1.89 -13.43
CA THR A 10 25.27 -1.30 -12.20
C THR A 10 23.76 -1.52 -11.99
N GLY A 11 23.08 -2.33 -12.81
CA GLY A 11 21.64 -2.60 -12.65
C GLY A 11 20.93 -2.86 -13.97
N LEU A 12 19.63 -2.56 -14.02
CA LEU A 12 18.80 -2.69 -15.22
C LEU A 12 18.39 -1.31 -15.77
N PRO A 13 18.11 -1.19 -17.07
CA PRO A 13 17.67 0.07 -17.65
C PRO A 13 16.28 0.43 -17.16
N LYS A 14 16.01 1.73 -17.03
CA LYS A 14 14.66 2.22 -16.68
C LYS A 14 13.62 1.81 -17.73
N SER A 15 14.02 1.85 -19.00
CA SER A 15 13.26 1.43 -20.17
C SER A 15 14.15 0.68 -21.15
N TRP A 16 13.74 -0.53 -21.50
CA TRP A 16 14.42 -1.37 -22.49
C TRP A 16 14.34 -0.82 -23.92
N ASN A 17 13.42 0.12 -24.18
CA ASN A 17 13.19 0.69 -25.51
C ASN A 17 13.89 2.03 -25.73
N ALA A 18 14.64 2.54 -24.74
CA ALA A 18 15.30 3.83 -24.87
C ALA A 18 16.49 3.74 -25.85
N PRO A 19 16.75 4.78 -26.66
CA PRO A 19 17.91 4.80 -27.54
C PRO A 19 19.22 4.85 -26.74
N ILE A 20 20.33 4.37 -27.32
CA ILE A 20 21.66 4.43 -26.69
C ILE A 20 22.16 5.85 -26.39
N THR A 21 21.53 6.86 -27.01
CA THR A 21 21.82 8.28 -26.75
C THR A 21 21.24 8.76 -25.42
N ASP A 22 20.24 8.06 -24.88
CA ASP A 22 19.67 8.31 -23.55
C ASP A 22 20.52 7.62 -22.49
N THR A 23 21.69 8.17 -22.24
CA THR A 23 22.70 7.55 -21.37
C THR A 23 22.29 7.47 -19.91
N ASP A 24 21.27 8.21 -19.47
CA ASP A 24 20.76 8.18 -18.09
C ASP A 24 19.73 7.07 -17.87
N ASN A 25 19.14 6.55 -18.95
CA ASN A 25 18.27 5.38 -18.90
C ASN A 25 19.05 4.08 -18.65
N TRP A 26 20.22 3.96 -19.29
CA TRP A 26 21.01 2.73 -19.33
C TRP A 26 22.01 2.67 -18.17
N PRO A 27 22.24 1.49 -17.56
CA PRO A 27 23.21 1.34 -16.48
C PRO A 27 24.66 1.50 -16.98
N ARG A 28 25.62 1.47 -16.05
CA ARG A 28 27.06 1.58 -16.34
C ARG A 28 27.68 0.20 -16.47
N CYS A 29 28.59 0.03 -17.42
CA CYS A 29 29.42 -1.17 -17.54
C CYS A 29 30.46 -1.18 -16.41
N ILE A 30 30.54 -2.29 -15.67
CA ILE A 30 31.48 -2.48 -14.55
C ILE A 30 32.44 -3.66 -14.75
N GLN A 31 32.09 -4.59 -15.63
CA GLN A 31 32.99 -5.61 -16.15
C GLN A 31 32.65 -5.85 -17.60
N ILE A 32 33.67 -6.11 -18.41
CA ILE A 32 33.50 -6.67 -19.75
C ILE A 32 34.52 -7.78 -19.95
N ALA A 33 34.05 -8.93 -20.43
CA ALA A 33 34.88 -10.02 -20.89
C ALA A 33 34.58 -10.31 -22.36
N TRP A 34 35.58 -10.77 -23.11
CA TRP A 34 35.36 -11.23 -24.47
C TRP A 34 36.33 -12.30 -24.92
N GLN A 35 35.86 -13.12 -25.87
CA GLN A 35 36.63 -14.10 -26.60
C GLN A 35 36.47 -13.88 -28.11
N LEU A 36 37.59 -13.83 -28.82
CA LEU A 36 37.62 -13.80 -30.28
C LEU A 36 38.03 -15.17 -30.80
N HIS A 37 37.20 -15.76 -31.65
CA HIS A 37 37.43 -17.07 -32.26
C HIS A 37 37.56 -16.97 -33.78
N ASP A 38 38.35 -17.88 -34.36
CA ASP A 38 38.37 -18.09 -35.79
C ASP A 38 37.10 -18.84 -36.27
N ASP A 39 36.98 -19.05 -37.58
CA ASP A 39 35.79 -19.67 -38.16
C ASP A 39 35.64 -21.16 -37.76
N MET A 40 36.68 -21.80 -37.23
CA MET A 40 36.66 -23.19 -36.75
C MET A 40 36.47 -23.29 -35.23
N GLY A 41 36.25 -22.16 -34.55
CA GLY A 41 36.04 -22.10 -33.11
C GLY A 41 37.33 -22.10 -32.29
N ASN A 42 38.51 -21.95 -32.91
CA ASN A 42 39.77 -21.83 -32.15
C ASN A 42 39.87 -20.45 -31.53
N LEU A 43 40.28 -20.39 -30.25
CA LEU A 43 40.48 -19.13 -29.52
C LEU A 43 41.70 -18.36 -30.08
N ILE A 44 41.47 -17.12 -30.51
CA ILE A 44 42.49 -16.17 -30.97
C ILE A 44 42.89 -15.25 -29.83
N GLU A 45 41.91 -14.72 -29.10
CA GLU A 45 42.10 -13.70 -28.07
C GLU A 45 41.08 -13.89 -26.95
N ASN A 46 41.49 -13.69 -25.70
CA ASN A 46 40.61 -13.67 -24.53
C ASN A 46 41.02 -12.53 -23.60
N GLN A 47 40.06 -11.70 -23.20
CA GLN A 47 40.28 -10.54 -22.33
C GLN A 47 39.19 -10.45 -21.27
N ASP A 48 39.53 -9.87 -20.12
CA ASP A 48 38.65 -9.62 -18.98
C ASP A 48 39.12 -8.32 -18.30
N TYR A 49 38.20 -7.37 -18.15
CA TYR A 49 38.48 -6.08 -17.53
C TYR A 49 37.36 -5.70 -16.56
N LEU A 50 37.73 -5.46 -15.30
CA LEU A 50 36.93 -4.66 -14.39
C LEU A 50 37.07 -3.19 -14.78
N ILE A 51 35.96 -2.46 -14.82
CA ILE A 51 35.93 -1.03 -15.13
C ILE A 51 36.00 -0.25 -13.83
N LYS A 52 36.95 0.68 -13.76
CA LYS A 52 37.06 1.61 -12.63
C LYS A 52 35.90 2.61 -12.67
N PRO A 53 35.08 2.71 -11.61
CA PRO A 53 33.95 3.62 -11.61
C PRO A 53 34.42 5.08 -11.50
N GLU A 54 33.89 5.93 -12.39
CA GLU A 54 34.17 7.37 -12.44
C GLU A 54 32.87 8.17 -12.28
N GLY A 55 32.68 8.75 -11.10
CA GLY A 55 31.50 9.57 -10.78
C GLY A 55 30.21 8.77 -10.51
N PHE A 56 30.32 7.47 -10.23
CA PHE A 56 29.22 6.60 -9.82
C PHE A 56 29.72 5.52 -8.85
N ASN A 57 28.79 4.82 -8.21
CA ASN A 57 29.07 3.67 -7.35
C ASN A 57 28.28 2.46 -7.88
N ILE A 58 28.77 1.26 -7.58
CA ILE A 58 28.08 0.01 -7.90
C ILE A 58 27.03 -0.24 -6.80
N PRO A 59 25.73 -0.34 -7.15
CA PRO A 59 24.68 -0.57 -6.17
C PRO A 59 24.78 -1.95 -5.50
N TYR A 60 24.35 -2.04 -4.24
CA TYR A 60 24.45 -3.27 -3.46
C TYR A 60 23.65 -4.43 -4.05
N ASP A 61 22.44 -4.17 -4.58
CA ASP A 61 21.61 -5.21 -5.19
C ASP A 61 22.30 -5.80 -6.43
N SER A 62 23.02 -4.98 -7.20
CA SER A 62 23.86 -5.46 -8.31
C SER A 62 25.06 -6.26 -7.81
N GLU A 63 25.77 -5.77 -6.79
CA GLU A 63 26.88 -6.50 -6.16
C GLU A 63 26.44 -7.88 -5.64
N GLN A 64 25.20 -8.05 -5.15
CA GLN A 64 24.72 -9.36 -4.72
C GLN A 64 24.57 -10.36 -5.86
N ILE A 65 24.36 -9.88 -7.09
CA ILE A 65 24.23 -10.69 -8.31
C ILE A 65 25.63 -11.08 -8.80
N HIS A 66 26.47 -10.11 -9.17
CA HIS A 66 27.75 -10.35 -9.86
C HIS A 66 28.98 -10.34 -8.93
N GLY A 67 28.85 -9.90 -7.69
CA GLY A 67 29.91 -9.94 -6.68
C GLY A 67 30.99 -8.84 -6.78
N ILE A 68 30.80 -7.81 -7.59
CA ILE A 68 31.78 -6.73 -7.79
C ILE A 68 31.40 -5.54 -6.90
N SER A 69 32.19 -5.27 -5.87
CA SER A 69 31.99 -4.08 -5.03
C SER A 69 32.60 -2.84 -5.67
N THR A 70 32.11 -1.67 -5.27
CA THR A 70 32.71 -0.39 -5.66
C THR A 70 34.20 -0.34 -5.29
N ASP A 71 34.56 -0.81 -4.09
CA ASP A 71 35.96 -0.83 -3.64
C ASP A 71 36.85 -1.76 -4.50
N LEU A 72 36.33 -2.95 -4.86
CA LEU A 72 37.04 -3.88 -5.75
C LEU A 72 37.31 -3.25 -7.12
N ALA A 73 36.29 -2.61 -7.70
CA ALA A 73 36.41 -1.95 -8.99
C ALA A 73 37.34 -0.72 -8.93
N ILE A 74 37.43 -0.01 -7.80
CA ILE A 74 38.37 1.09 -7.61
C ILE A 74 39.83 0.60 -7.53
N GLU A 75 40.08 -0.50 -6.80
CA GLU A 75 41.43 -1.04 -6.57
C GLU A 75 41.98 -1.77 -7.79
N ASN A 76 41.15 -2.57 -8.45
CA ASN A 76 41.56 -3.49 -9.53
C ASN A 76 41.05 -3.11 -10.91
N GLY A 77 40.20 -2.09 -11.02
CA GLY A 77 39.61 -1.68 -12.30
C GLY A 77 40.54 -0.85 -13.17
N VAL A 78 40.28 -0.92 -14.48
CA VAL A 78 40.95 -0.15 -15.54
C VAL A 78 40.03 0.98 -16.01
N LEU A 79 40.58 2.08 -16.51
CA LEU A 79 39.79 3.18 -17.06
C LEU A 79 38.95 2.71 -18.24
N LEU A 80 37.68 3.12 -18.27
CA LEU A 80 36.74 2.74 -19.34
C LEU A 80 37.28 3.10 -20.72
N SER A 81 37.92 4.27 -20.88
CA SER A 81 38.52 4.72 -22.14
C SER A 81 39.53 3.72 -22.71
N GLU A 82 40.42 3.18 -21.86
CA GLU A 82 41.44 2.20 -22.27
C GLU A 82 40.80 0.87 -22.70
N VAL A 83 39.72 0.47 -22.01
CA VAL A 83 38.99 -0.76 -22.34
C VAL A 83 38.22 -0.60 -23.65
N LEU A 84 37.59 0.54 -23.90
CA LEU A 84 36.89 0.83 -25.16
C LEU A 84 37.85 0.84 -26.36
N GLU A 85 39.07 1.36 -26.20
CA GLU A 85 40.11 1.31 -27.25
C GLU A 85 40.46 -0.14 -27.61
N LYS A 86 40.79 -0.96 -26.61
CA LYS A 86 41.10 -2.39 -26.79
C LYS A 86 39.92 -3.15 -27.40
N PHE A 87 38.70 -2.86 -26.96
CA PHE A 87 37.52 -3.52 -27.49
C PHE A 87 37.26 -3.14 -28.96
N ASN A 88 37.47 -1.87 -29.33
CA ASN A 88 37.41 -1.42 -30.73
C ASN A 88 38.49 -2.08 -31.61
N GLU A 89 39.70 -2.31 -31.09
CA GLU A 89 40.73 -3.07 -31.82
C GLU A 89 40.25 -4.49 -32.13
N THR A 90 39.60 -5.15 -31.16
CA THR A 90 39.00 -6.47 -31.36
C THR A 90 37.85 -6.42 -32.36
N LEU A 91 36.94 -5.44 -32.23
CA LEU A 91 35.81 -5.24 -33.15
C LEU A 91 36.26 -5.03 -34.60
N SER A 92 37.45 -4.45 -34.83
CA SER A 92 38.00 -4.28 -36.18
C SER A 92 38.36 -5.61 -36.88
N LYS A 93 38.58 -6.68 -36.10
CA LYS A 93 38.86 -8.05 -36.58
C LYS A 93 37.57 -8.90 -36.65
N THR A 94 36.49 -8.46 -36.02
CA THR A 94 35.25 -9.20 -35.85
C THR A 94 34.42 -9.24 -37.14
N LYS A 95 33.91 -10.43 -37.48
CA LYS A 95 32.91 -10.61 -38.55
C LYS A 95 31.49 -10.67 -37.96
N PHE A 96 31.30 -11.43 -36.88
CA PHE A 96 30.02 -11.62 -36.21
C PHE A 96 30.14 -11.38 -34.71
N ILE A 97 29.12 -10.74 -34.15
CA ILE A 97 28.91 -10.65 -32.70
C ILE A 97 28.05 -11.84 -32.28
N VAL A 98 28.46 -12.54 -31.24
CA VAL A 98 27.77 -13.69 -30.68
C VAL A 98 27.47 -13.42 -29.21
N GLY A 99 26.29 -13.79 -28.75
CA GLY A 99 25.93 -13.68 -27.34
C GLY A 99 24.66 -14.45 -27.01
N GLN A 100 24.29 -14.45 -25.73
CA GLN A 100 22.99 -14.95 -25.25
C GLN A 100 22.13 -13.75 -24.86
N ASN A 101 21.11 -13.42 -25.65
CA ASN A 101 20.30 -12.21 -25.48
C ASN A 101 21.16 -10.93 -25.54
N VAL A 102 22.00 -10.84 -26.57
CA VAL A 102 23.13 -9.90 -26.70
C VAL A 102 22.72 -8.44 -26.92
N ASP A 103 21.46 -8.20 -27.27
CA ASP A 103 20.91 -6.86 -27.44
C ASP A 103 21.11 -5.99 -26.18
N PHE A 104 21.09 -6.61 -25.00
CA PHE A 104 21.37 -5.89 -23.76
C PHE A 104 22.80 -5.37 -23.73
N ASP A 105 23.80 -6.25 -23.86
CA ASP A 105 25.22 -5.93 -23.81
C ASP A 105 25.65 -4.96 -24.93
N LEU A 106 25.05 -5.11 -26.12
CA LEU A 106 25.22 -4.18 -27.24
C LEU A 106 24.79 -2.76 -26.89
N ASN A 107 23.64 -2.61 -26.23
CA ASN A 107 23.15 -1.30 -25.81
C ASN A 107 24.00 -0.71 -24.69
N ILE A 108 24.46 -1.53 -23.73
CA ILE A 108 25.37 -1.10 -22.66
C ILE A 108 26.66 -0.54 -23.24
N MET A 109 27.35 -1.32 -24.07
CA MET A 109 28.61 -0.89 -24.67
C MET A 109 28.40 0.26 -25.65
N GLY A 110 27.31 0.24 -26.43
CA GLY A 110 26.92 1.37 -27.29
C GLY A 110 26.73 2.67 -26.50
N CYS A 111 26.12 2.60 -25.32
CA CYS A 111 26.00 3.75 -24.42
C CYS A 111 27.36 4.20 -23.89
N GLU A 112 28.25 3.30 -23.48
CA GLU A 112 29.59 3.69 -22.99
C GLU A 112 30.45 4.35 -24.10
N PHE A 113 30.39 3.83 -25.33
CA PHE A 113 31.00 4.48 -26.50
C PHE A 113 30.41 5.87 -26.73
N HIS A 114 29.08 6.03 -26.65
CA HIS A 114 28.41 7.31 -26.80
C HIS A 114 28.79 8.30 -25.69
N ARG A 115 28.85 7.85 -24.42
CA ARG A 115 29.25 8.68 -23.26
C ARG A 115 30.64 9.28 -23.42
N LEU A 116 31.60 8.53 -23.97
CA LEU A 116 32.96 9.00 -24.20
C LEU A 116 33.18 9.62 -25.59
N GLY A 117 32.15 9.71 -26.43
CA GLY A 117 32.25 10.24 -27.79
C GLY A 117 33.17 9.42 -28.70
N VAL A 118 33.38 8.14 -28.38
CA VAL A 118 34.25 7.22 -29.13
C VAL A 118 33.45 6.57 -30.24
N LYS A 119 33.94 6.66 -31.49
CA LYS A 119 33.30 6.00 -32.63
C LYS A 119 33.51 4.50 -32.56
N THR A 120 32.48 3.73 -32.91
CA THR A 120 32.52 2.27 -32.97
C THR A 120 31.68 1.75 -34.14
N ASN A 121 32.01 0.55 -34.63
CA ASN A 121 31.21 -0.22 -35.59
C ASN A 121 30.35 -1.30 -34.91
N LEU A 122 30.34 -1.39 -33.57
CA LEU A 122 29.66 -2.43 -32.78
C LEU A 122 28.25 -2.74 -33.29
N ASN A 123 27.36 -1.75 -33.30
CA ASN A 123 25.94 -1.94 -33.66
C ASN A 123 25.71 -2.11 -35.18
N SER A 124 26.76 -2.12 -36.00
CA SER A 124 26.68 -2.37 -37.45
C SER A 124 27.10 -3.79 -37.85
N LEU A 125 27.70 -4.54 -36.92
CA LEU A 125 28.12 -5.92 -37.16
C LEU A 125 26.92 -6.88 -37.08
N PRO A 126 26.89 -7.94 -37.91
CA PRO A 126 25.85 -8.95 -37.86
C PRO A 126 25.91 -9.75 -36.55
N ILE A 127 24.73 -10.10 -36.03
CA ILE A 127 24.53 -10.76 -34.73
C ILE A 127 24.13 -12.22 -34.92
N LEU A 128 24.69 -13.10 -34.10
CA LEU A 128 24.34 -14.50 -33.96
C LEU A 128 24.01 -14.80 -32.49
N ASP A 129 22.71 -14.81 -32.16
CA ASP A 129 22.26 -15.02 -30.78
C ASP A 129 21.93 -16.50 -30.50
N THR A 130 22.29 -16.98 -29.30
CA THR A 130 21.95 -18.34 -28.83
C THR A 130 20.60 -18.40 -28.09
N CYS A 131 20.00 -17.26 -27.77
CA CYS A 131 18.67 -17.10 -27.18
C CYS A 131 17.60 -16.82 -28.26
N THR A 132 17.09 -17.87 -28.92
CA THR A 132 16.16 -17.73 -30.05
C THR A 132 14.93 -18.63 -29.89
N GLU A 133 13.90 -18.43 -30.72
CA GLU A 133 12.76 -19.36 -30.76
C GLU A 133 13.20 -20.78 -31.13
N LYS A 134 14.29 -20.94 -31.88
CA LYS A 134 14.86 -22.25 -32.24
C LYS A 134 15.41 -22.95 -31.00
N THR A 135 16.16 -22.25 -30.15
CA THR A 135 16.65 -22.83 -28.89
C THR A 135 15.53 -23.02 -27.86
N ALA A 136 14.47 -22.20 -27.87
CA ALA A 136 13.26 -22.47 -27.08
C ALA A 136 12.53 -23.76 -27.49
N LEU A 137 12.42 -24.03 -28.80
CA LEU A 137 11.86 -25.28 -29.33
C LEU A 137 12.72 -26.50 -29.01
N LEU A 138 14.04 -26.28 -28.90
CA LEU A 138 15.01 -27.31 -28.56
C LEU A 138 14.92 -27.69 -27.07
N CYS A 139 14.84 -26.68 -26.18
CA CYS A 139 14.74 -26.90 -24.73
C CYS A 139 13.33 -27.25 -24.24
N GLN A 140 12.27 -26.84 -24.94
CA GLN A 140 10.85 -27.11 -24.61
C GLN A 140 10.42 -26.71 -23.19
N ILE A 141 10.95 -25.61 -22.67
CA ILE A 141 10.69 -25.16 -21.30
C ILE A 141 9.28 -24.53 -21.22
N PRO A 142 8.39 -24.98 -20.32
CA PRO A 142 7.02 -24.48 -20.26
C PRO A 142 6.90 -23.05 -19.73
N GLY A 143 5.86 -22.34 -20.16
CA GLY A 143 5.48 -21.03 -19.61
C GLY A 143 6.10 -19.82 -20.32
N GLY A 144 6.33 -19.91 -21.64
CA GLY A 144 6.61 -18.75 -22.48
C GLY A 144 5.35 -17.91 -22.76
N ARG A 145 5.57 -16.67 -23.23
CA ARG A 145 4.48 -15.74 -23.53
C ARG A 145 3.65 -16.23 -24.72
N GLY A 146 2.33 -16.04 -24.66
CA GLY A 146 1.41 -16.39 -25.74
C GLY A 146 1.28 -17.90 -26.02
N GLY A 147 1.57 -18.75 -25.04
CA GLY A 147 1.49 -20.21 -25.18
C GLY A 147 2.71 -20.86 -25.87
N LYS A 148 3.76 -20.08 -26.17
CA LYS A 148 5.05 -20.58 -26.67
C LYS A 148 5.91 -21.19 -25.54
N PHE A 149 6.97 -21.89 -25.91
CA PHE A 149 8.03 -22.28 -24.97
C PHE A 149 8.79 -21.04 -24.48
N LYS A 150 9.30 -21.11 -23.25
CA LYS A 150 10.14 -20.08 -22.65
C LYS A 150 11.48 -20.04 -23.40
N LEU A 151 12.00 -18.84 -23.68
CA LEU A 151 13.38 -18.66 -24.13
C LEU A 151 14.31 -19.14 -22.99
N PRO A 152 15.29 -20.03 -23.28
CA PRO A 152 16.15 -20.59 -22.25
C PRO A 152 17.11 -19.53 -21.72
N THR A 153 17.37 -19.54 -20.41
CA THR A 153 18.55 -18.84 -19.86
C THR A 153 19.83 -19.53 -20.33
N LEU A 154 20.98 -18.86 -20.22
CA LEU A 154 22.27 -19.47 -20.57
C LEU A 154 22.49 -20.80 -19.81
N THR A 155 22.18 -20.82 -18.52
CA THR A 155 22.28 -22.00 -17.66
C THR A 155 21.35 -23.13 -18.12
N GLU A 156 20.11 -22.80 -18.49
CA GLU A 156 19.14 -23.77 -19.01
C GLU A 156 19.59 -24.36 -20.35
N LEU A 157 20.09 -23.52 -21.27
CA LEU A 157 20.61 -23.95 -22.56
C LEU A 157 21.86 -24.83 -22.38
N HIS A 158 22.81 -24.41 -21.54
CA HIS A 158 24.01 -25.17 -21.23
C HIS A 158 23.66 -26.53 -20.61
N SER A 159 22.73 -26.57 -19.64
CA SER A 159 22.26 -27.82 -19.05
C SER A 159 21.60 -28.74 -20.07
N HIS A 160 20.85 -28.18 -21.03
CA HIS A 160 20.24 -28.97 -22.08
C HIS A 160 21.29 -29.60 -23.02
N LEU A 161 22.29 -28.82 -23.44
CA LEU A 161 23.31 -29.26 -24.39
C LEU A 161 24.34 -30.23 -23.77
N PHE A 162 24.68 -30.05 -22.49
CA PHE A 162 25.80 -30.77 -21.85
C PHE A 162 25.41 -31.64 -20.64
N GLY A 163 24.15 -31.60 -20.20
CA GLY A 163 23.67 -32.38 -19.05
C GLY A 163 24.14 -31.86 -17.68
N THR A 164 24.76 -30.68 -17.64
CA THR A 164 25.26 -30.04 -16.42
C THR A 164 25.09 -28.53 -16.51
N GLU A 165 24.77 -27.87 -15.40
CA GLU A 165 24.89 -26.40 -15.29
C GLU A 165 26.37 -25.99 -15.25
N PHE A 166 26.66 -24.70 -15.44
CA PHE A 166 28.01 -24.13 -15.27
C PHE A 166 28.10 -23.33 -13.96
N ALA A 167 29.31 -23.21 -13.40
CA ALA A 167 29.54 -22.50 -12.15
C ALA A 167 29.72 -20.99 -12.39
N GLU A 168 29.41 -20.16 -11.38
CA GLU A 168 29.62 -18.70 -11.39
C GLU A 168 28.85 -17.94 -12.49
N ALA A 169 27.59 -18.31 -12.77
CA ALA A 169 26.70 -17.47 -13.58
C ALA A 169 26.60 -16.05 -13.00
N HIS A 170 26.50 -15.04 -13.88
CA HIS A 170 26.67 -13.61 -13.54
C HIS A 170 28.11 -13.25 -13.20
N ASN A 171 29.01 -13.78 -14.02
CA ASN A 171 30.39 -13.36 -14.11
C ASN A 171 30.71 -13.35 -15.59
N ALA A 172 30.93 -12.16 -16.15
CA ALA A 172 31.15 -11.98 -17.59
C ALA A 172 32.16 -12.99 -18.18
N THR A 173 33.21 -13.37 -17.45
CA THR A 173 34.18 -14.37 -17.95
C THR A 173 33.61 -15.78 -18.06
N ALA A 174 32.82 -16.21 -17.08
CA ALA A 174 32.16 -17.52 -17.07
C ALA A 174 31.02 -17.56 -18.08
N ASP A 175 30.26 -16.47 -18.19
CA ASP A 175 29.15 -16.33 -19.13
C ASP A 175 29.64 -16.29 -20.59
N VAL A 176 30.75 -15.60 -20.88
CA VAL A 176 31.41 -15.67 -22.20
C VAL A 176 31.86 -17.10 -22.51
N GLU A 177 32.53 -17.80 -21.60
CA GLU A 177 32.99 -19.17 -21.88
C GLU A 177 31.81 -20.14 -22.09
N ALA A 178 30.76 -20.03 -21.27
CA ALA A 178 29.55 -20.83 -21.42
C ALA A 178 28.79 -20.52 -22.72
N THR A 179 28.70 -19.24 -23.10
CA THR A 179 28.07 -18.79 -24.35
C THR A 179 28.84 -19.26 -25.56
N THR A 180 30.17 -19.10 -25.57
CA THR A 180 31.07 -19.64 -26.61
C THR A 180 30.82 -21.14 -26.78
N ARG A 181 30.80 -21.88 -25.66
CA ARG A 181 30.61 -23.33 -25.67
C ARG A 181 29.24 -23.72 -26.25
N CYS A 182 28.17 -23.06 -25.84
CA CYS A 182 26.82 -23.30 -26.37
C CYS A 182 26.73 -22.98 -27.86
N PHE A 183 27.29 -21.84 -28.28
CA PHE A 183 27.29 -21.41 -29.68
C PHE A 183 28.00 -22.41 -30.59
N LEU A 184 29.23 -22.81 -30.25
CA LEU A 184 30.00 -23.77 -31.05
C LEU A 184 29.33 -25.16 -31.09
N GLU A 185 28.65 -25.56 -30.00
CA GLU A 185 27.88 -26.82 -29.96
C GLU A 185 26.62 -26.74 -30.82
N LEU A 186 25.96 -25.58 -30.87
CA LEU A 186 24.84 -25.34 -31.79
C LEU A 186 25.30 -25.38 -33.25
N ILE A 187 26.51 -24.90 -33.58
CA ILE A 187 27.10 -25.10 -34.92
C ILE A 187 27.33 -26.60 -35.19
N ARG A 188 27.96 -27.31 -34.25
CA ARG A 188 28.27 -28.75 -34.37
C ARG A 188 27.01 -29.62 -34.55
N THR A 189 25.89 -29.18 -34.01
CA THR A 189 24.59 -29.86 -34.10
C THR A 189 23.68 -29.31 -35.19
N GLU A 190 24.23 -28.48 -36.10
CA GLU A 190 23.53 -27.90 -37.26
C GLU A 190 22.29 -27.06 -36.88
N ASN A 191 22.36 -26.40 -35.72
CA ASN A 191 21.35 -25.45 -35.26
C ASN A 191 21.52 -24.03 -35.81
N PHE A 192 22.52 -23.79 -36.66
CA PHE A 192 22.64 -22.60 -37.50
C PHE A 192 22.63 -22.98 -38.98
N THR A 193 22.20 -22.07 -39.85
CA THR A 193 22.18 -22.24 -41.31
C THR A 193 23.47 -21.71 -41.95
N LYS A 194 23.75 -22.14 -43.19
CA LYS A 194 24.92 -21.65 -43.94
C LYS A 194 24.80 -20.15 -44.28
N GLU A 195 23.58 -19.67 -44.48
CA GLU A 195 23.27 -18.26 -44.72
C GLU A 195 23.51 -17.41 -43.47
N GLU A 196 23.14 -17.91 -42.28
CA GLU A 196 23.40 -17.20 -41.01
C GLU A 196 24.90 -17.08 -40.72
N LEU A 197 25.68 -18.14 -40.94
CA LEU A 197 27.12 -18.15 -40.67
C LEU A 197 27.97 -17.55 -41.81
N ASP A 198 27.38 -17.26 -42.97
CA ASP A 198 28.08 -16.85 -44.20
C ASP A 198 29.24 -17.80 -44.55
N VAL A 199 28.91 -19.09 -44.69
CA VAL A 199 29.83 -20.21 -44.95
C VAL A 199 29.35 -21.10 -46.11
N ASN A 200 30.23 -21.97 -46.62
CA ASN A 200 29.90 -22.91 -47.70
C ASN A 200 29.22 -24.20 -47.17
N GLU A 201 28.72 -25.04 -48.08
CA GLU A 201 28.01 -26.29 -47.72
C GLU A 201 28.89 -27.34 -47.03
N GLU A 202 30.20 -27.31 -47.26
CA GLU A 202 31.13 -28.26 -46.64
C GLU A 202 31.51 -27.86 -45.20
N TYR A 203 31.15 -26.65 -44.76
CA TYR A 203 31.54 -26.11 -43.46
C TYR A 203 31.08 -26.97 -42.27
N PHE A 204 29.80 -27.33 -42.19
CA PHE A 204 29.28 -28.12 -41.06
C PHE A 204 29.93 -29.49 -40.95
N LYS A 205 30.22 -30.12 -42.10
CA LYS A 205 30.97 -31.37 -42.17
C LYS A 205 32.39 -31.17 -41.64
N ASN A 206 33.11 -30.17 -42.13
CA ASN A 206 34.47 -29.87 -41.71
C ASN A 206 34.54 -29.50 -40.21
N PHE A 207 33.57 -28.72 -39.72
CA PHE A 207 33.48 -28.31 -38.32
C PHE A 207 33.21 -29.51 -37.39
N SER A 208 32.31 -30.41 -37.79
CA SER A 208 32.01 -31.64 -37.03
C SER A 208 33.15 -32.65 -37.07
N GLU A 209 33.89 -32.76 -38.19
CA GLU A 209 35.09 -33.58 -38.29
C GLU A 209 36.23 -33.05 -37.40
N ALA A 210 36.39 -31.73 -37.34
CA ALA A 210 37.34 -31.08 -36.44
C ALA A 210 36.93 -31.19 -34.96
N ASN A 211 35.62 -31.26 -34.68
CA ASN A 211 35.05 -31.33 -33.34
C ASN A 211 34.18 -32.61 -33.17
N PRO A 212 34.78 -33.81 -33.07
CA PRO A 212 34.05 -35.09 -33.07
C PRO A 212 33.31 -35.39 -31.76
N LYS A 213 33.46 -34.56 -30.73
CA LYS A 213 32.84 -34.69 -29.40
C LYS A 213 32.16 -33.37 -29.04
N PRO A 214 31.23 -33.37 -28.07
CA PRO A 214 30.67 -32.13 -27.53
C PRO A 214 31.77 -31.15 -27.17
N ILE A 215 31.57 -29.87 -27.50
CA ILE A 215 32.56 -28.82 -27.28
C ILE A 215 32.97 -28.78 -25.80
N GLN A 216 34.29 -28.75 -25.57
CA GLN A 216 34.88 -28.71 -24.23
C GLN A 216 35.15 -27.27 -23.80
N LEU A 217 35.19 -27.05 -22.49
CA LEU A 217 35.67 -25.79 -21.92
C LEU A 217 37.16 -25.60 -22.22
N ILE A 218 37.58 -24.35 -22.38
CA ILE A 218 38.99 -23.98 -22.57
C ILE A 218 39.71 -24.00 -21.20
N GLY A 219 38.95 -23.94 -20.11
CA GLY A 219 39.44 -24.15 -18.75
C GLY A 219 40.05 -22.88 -18.17
N LEU A 220 39.44 -21.73 -18.45
CA LEU A 220 39.83 -20.46 -17.85
C LEU A 220 39.59 -20.52 -16.34
N LYS A 221 40.46 -19.86 -15.57
CA LYS A 221 40.27 -19.72 -14.13
C LYS A 221 39.47 -18.46 -13.87
N HIS A 222 38.20 -18.61 -13.52
CA HIS A 222 37.35 -17.51 -13.09
C HIS A 222 37.70 -17.10 -11.66
N ILE A 223 37.76 -15.78 -11.44
CA ILE A 223 37.94 -15.22 -10.11
C ILE A 223 36.58 -15.14 -9.45
N ASN A 224 36.47 -15.65 -8.23
CA ASN A 224 35.26 -15.46 -7.45
C ASN A 224 35.18 -14.03 -6.93
N LEU A 225 34.53 -13.14 -7.71
CA LEU A 225 34.47 -11.71 -7.46
C LEU A 225 33.86 -11.39 -6.09
N LYS A 226 32.82 -12.14 -5.70
CA LYS A 226 32.17 -12.02 -4.38
C LYS A 226 33.17 -12.20 -3.23
N ARG A 227 34.02 -13.23 -3.32
CA ARG A 227 35.06 -13.50 -2.32
C ARG A 227 36.14 -12.42 -2.30
N GLU A 228 36.52 -11.86 -3.44
CA GLU A 228 37.51 -10.77 -3.49
C GLU A 228 36.94 -9.46 -2.91
N SER A 229 35.70 -9.12 -3.25
CA SER A 229 34.97 -7.99 -2.65
C SER A 229 34.88 -8.13 -1.13
N ASP A 230 34.54 -9.31 -0.62
CA ASP A 230 34.47 -9.58 0.82
C ASP A 230 35.84 -9.45 1.52
N LYS A 231 36.95 -9.81 0.86
CA LYS A 231 38.30 -9.62 1.43
C LYS A 231 38.62 -8.13 1.60
N ILE A 232 38.31 -7.33 0.58
CA ILE A 232 38.53 -5.88 0.61
C ILE A 232 37.63 -5.26 1.69
N ARG A 233 36.35 -5.62 1.75
CA ARG A 233 35.41 -5.13 2.77
C ARG A 233 35.92 -5.42 4.19
N LYS A 234 36.41 -6.65 4.45
CA LYS A 234 37.00 -7.02 5.75
C LYS A 234 38.29 -6.25 6.07
N ARG A 235 39.13 -6.00 5.06
CA ARG A 235 40.36 -5.20 5.23
C ARG A 235 40.00 -3.76 5.62
N LEU A 236 39.10 -3.12 4.87
CA LEU A 236 38.64 -1.75 5.12
C LEU A 236 37.91 -1.62 6.46
N ALA A 237 37.11 -2.61 6.85
CA ALA A 237 36.44 -2.63 8.16
C ALA A 237 37.43 -2.67 9.34
N ASN A 238 38.57 -3.34 9.18
CA ASN A 238 39.62 -3.39 10.19
C ASN A 238 40.48 -2.11 10.24
N GLU A 239 40.48 -1.31 9.16
CA GLU A 239 41.25 -0.06 9.03
C GLU A 239 40.47 1.18 9.47
N LYS A 240 39.13 1.13 9.43
CA LYS A 240 38.28 2.20 9.97
C LYS A 240 38.32 2.18 11.50
N GLU A 241 38.93 3.21 12.10
CA GLU A 241 38.54 3.63 13.45
C GLU A 241 37.03 3.92 13.43
N GLU A 242 36.29 3.43 14.43
CA GLU A 242 34.86 3.71 14.59
C GLU A 242 34.61 5.22 14.61
N VAL A 243 34.24 5.80 13.46
CA VAL A 243 34.09 7.26 13.31
C VAL A 243 32.82 7.71 14.04
N GLY A 244 32.99 8.10 15.29
CA GLY A 244 32.02 8.90 16.04
C GLY A 244 30.93 8.12 16.78
N THR A 245 31.15 6.84 17.07
CA THR A 245 30.29 6.09 18.01
C THR A 245 30.88 6.17 19.41
N ILE A 246 30.05 6.59 20.37
CA ILE A 246 30.40 6.48 21.79
C ILE A 246 30.33 5.02 22.23
N SER A 247 30.99 4.67 23.33
CA SER A 247 30.87 3.32 23.88
C SER A 247 29.41 3.00 24.18
N LYS A 248 28.95 1.77 23.89
CA LYS A 248 27.57 1.33 24.19
C LYS A 248 27.18 1.57 25.65
N THR A 249 28.14 1.47 26.58
CA THR A 249 27.92 1.75 28.00
C THR A 249 27.62 3.23 28.24
N GLU A 250 28.36 4.13 27.59
CA GLU A 250 28.18 5.59 27.71
C GLU A 250 26.88 6.04 27.06
N GLY A 251 26.50 5.44 25.93
CA GLY A 251 25.25 5.77 25.27
C GLY A 251 24.02 5.25 25.99
N LEU A 252 24.07 4.06 26.59
CA LEU A 252 23.01 3.61 27.49
C LEU A 252 22.84 4.54 28.70
N ALA A 253 23.95 5.02 29.28
CA ALA A 253 23.88 6.01 30.36
C ALA A 253 23.27 7.34 29.89
N THR A 254 23.57 7.77 28.66
CA THR A 254 22.97 8.98 28.06
C THR A 254 21.47 8.81 27.81
N LEU A 255 21.01 7.58 27.54
CA LEU A 255 19.61 7.26 27.24
C LEU A 255 18.77 6.89 28.47
N GLU A 256 19.35 6.80 29.67
CA GLU A 256 18.64 6.30 30.87
C GLU A 256 17.29 7.00 31.08
N ASP A 257 17.29 8.34 31.11
CA ASP A 257 16.10 9.17 31.31
C ASP A 257 15.43 9.65 30.01
N VAL A 258 15.91 9.22 28.85
CA VAL A 258 15.35 9.63 27.55
C VAL A 258 14.05 8.89 27.30
N LYS A 259 13.00 9.65 26.95
CA LYS A 259 11.71 9.10 26.55
C LYS A 259 11.76 8.58 25.12
N PHE A 260 11.02 7.51 24.85
CA PHE A 260 10.91 6.91 23.53
C PHE A 260 9.45 6.86 23.06
N ALA A 261 9.28 6.88 21.76
CA ALA A 261 8.00 6.74 21.08
C ALA A 261 8.23 6.11 19.70
N HIS A 262 7.43 5.11 19.33
CA HIS A 262 7.48 4.58 17.97
C HIS A 262 6.77 5.54 16.99
N LEU A 263 7.48 5.92 15.93
CA LEU A 263 7.00 6.86 14.90
C LEU A 263 6.53 6.18 13.60
N HIS A 264 6.88 4.93 13.36
CA HIS A 264 6.56 4.18 12.15
C HIS A 264 5.93 2.82 12.51
N ASN A 265 4.60 2.79 12.55
CA ASN A 265 3.82 1.61 12.94
C ASN A 265 2.61 1.42 12.04
N HIS A 266 2.37 0.18 11.66
CA HIS A 266 1.19 -0.23 10.90
C HIS A 266 0.14 -0.82 11.82
N THR A 267 -1.09 -0.34 11.71
CA THR A 267 -2.25 -0.91 12.39
C THR A 267 -2.95 -1.92 11.49
N GLN A 268 -3.99 -2.57 12.00
CA GLN A 268 -4.88 -3.45 11.23
C GLN A 268 -5.50 -2.79 9.98
N PHE A 269 -5.42 -1.46 9.86
CA PHE A 269 -5.87 -0.69 8.69
C PHE A 269 -4.83 -0.63 7.55
N SER A 270 -3.60 -1.08 7.78
CA SER A 270 -2.74 -1.61 6.71
C SER A 270 -3.27 -2.99 6.29
N VAL A 271 -4.34 -2.97 5.48
CA VAL A 271 -5.19 -4.12 5.14
C VAL A 271 -4.37 -5.32 4.66
N LEU A 272 -4.54 -6.47 5.32
CA LEU A 272 -3.78 -7.72 5.09
C LEU A 272 -2.25 -7.57 5.16
N GLN A 273 -1.74 -6.56 5.87
CA GLN A 273 -0.29 -6.33 6.05
C GLN A 273 0.10 -6.21 7.52
N SER A 274 -0.80 -5.82 8.41
CA SER A 274 -0.53 -5.77 9.85
C SER A 274 -1.61 -6.47 10.66
N THR A 275 -1.18 -7.10 11.75
CA THR A 275 -2.06 -7.75 12.75
C THR A 275 -2.32 -6.84 13.97
N ILE A 276 -1.72 -5.66 14.04
CA ILE A 276 -1.75 -4.79 15.22
C ILE A 276 -3.11 -4.09 15.35
N GLN A 277 -3.90 -4.46 16.34
CA GLN A 277 -5.14 -3.75 16.67
C GLN A 277 -4.82 -2.40 17.35
N ILE A 278 -5.56 -1.33 17.02
CA ILE A 278 -5.37 0.02 17.59
C ILE A 278 -5.40 -0.01 19.13
N ALA A 279 -6.33 -0.75 19.73
CA ALA A 279 -6.39 -0.84 21.19
C ALA A 279 -5.14 -1.49 21.80
N ASN A 280 -4.50 -2.43 21.08
CA ASN A 280 -3.33 -3.15 21.58
C ASN A 280 -2.06 -2.31 21.49
N ILE A 281 -1.86 -1.54 20.40
CA ILE A 281 -0.68 -0.65 20.29
C ILE A 281 -0.72 0.48 21.32
N VAL A 282 -1.90 1.06 21.57
CA VAL A 282 -2.09 2.08 22.62
C VAL A 282 -1.81 1.48 24.00
N LYS A 283 -2.30 0.26 24.25
CA LYS A 283 -2.05 -0.45 25.51
C LYS A 283 -0.56 -0.74 25.70
N ALA A 284 0.13 -1.25 24.69
CA ALA A 284 1.55 -1.57 24.79
C ALA A 284 2.41 -0.30 25.01
N ALA A 285 2.11 0.79 24.30
CA ALA A 285 2.75 2.08 24.53
C ALA A 285 2.53 2.60 25.97
N ALA A 286 1.33 2.39 26.54
CA ALA A 286 1.03 2.76 27.92
C ALA A 286 1.80 1.92 28.95
N GLU A 287 1.83 0.60 28.75
CA GLU A 287 2.53 -0.34 29.63
C GLU A 287 4.04 -0.07 29.66
N ASP A 288 4.61 0.32 28.51
CA ASP A 288 6.02 0.70 28.37
C ASP A 288 6.30 2.19 28.68
N LYS A 289 5.29 2.95 29.13
CA LYS A 289 5.37 4.37 29.52
C LYS A 289 5.95 5.29 28.42
N MET A 290 5.68 4.99 27.16
CA MET A 290 6.10 5.82 26.02
C MET A 290 5.43 7.20 26.08
N SER A 291 6.11 8.25 25.59
CA SER A 291 5.57 9.62 25.59
C SER A 291 4.51 9.85 24.51
N ALA A 292 4.62 9.12 23.42
CA ALA A 292 3.75 9.20 22.25
C ALA A 292 3.70 7.86 21.52
N VAL A 293 2.75 7.73 20.60
CA VAL A 293 2.71 6.63 19.64
C VAL A 293 2.15 7.15 18.32
N ALA A 294 2.73 6.71 17.21
CA ALA A 294 2.27 7.07 15.87
C ALA A 294 1.50 5.93 15.20
N MET A 295 0.51 6.29 14.40
CA MET A 295 -0.02 5.42 13.33
C MET A 295 0.47 5.92 11.98
N THR A 296 0.99 5.03 11.13
CA THR A 296 1.51 5.36 9.80
C THR A 296 1.09 4.27 8.80
N ASP A 297 -0.21 4.03 8.70
CA ASP A 297 -0.75 2.99 7.82
C ASP A 297 -0.45 3.26 6.34
N SER A 298 -0.33 2.19 5.55
CA SER A 298 0.12 2.27 4.16
C SER A 298 -0.94 2.92 3.26
N GLY A 299 -0.64 4.14 2.82
CA GLY A 299 -1.35 4.95 1.84
C GLY A 299 -2.75 5.42 2.25
N ASN A 300 -3.20 5.13 3.47
CA ASN A 300 -4.57 5.38 3.90
C ASN A 300 -4.66 6.05 5.28
N MET A 301 -5.80 6.72 5.51
CA MET A 301 -6.11 7.43 6.76
C MET A 301 -7.31 6.78 7.48
N MET A 302 -7.60 5.52 7.18
CA MET A 302 -8.80 4.81 7.65
C MET A 302 -8.84 4.67 9.18
N ALA A 303 -7.68 4.44 9.81
CA ALA A 303 -7.54 4.30 11.24
C ALA A 303 -7.61 5.62 12.03
N ALA A 304 -7.45 6.78 11.39
CA ALA A 304 -7.15 8.05 12.06
C ALA A 304 -8.15 8.40 13.18
N PHE A 305 -9.45 8.31 12.90
CA PHE A 305 -10.47 8.62 13.91
C PHE A 305 -10.45 7.64 15.08
N HIS A 306 -10.41 6.34 14.79
CA HIS A 306 -10.37 5.27 15.80
C HIS A 306 -9.12 5.38 16.68
N PHE A 307 -7.98 5.67 16.08
CA PHE A 307 -6.69 5.82 16.75
C PHE A 307 -6.70 7.00 17.72
N VAL A 308 -6.99 8.21 17.22
CA VAL A 308 -7.05 9.43 18.05
C VAL A 308 -8.06 9.25 19.18
N SER A 309 -9.26 8.76 18.88
CA SER A 309 -10.31 8.54 19.90
C SER A 309 -9.88 7.53 20.96
N THR A 310 -9.18 6.45 20.56
CA THR A 310 -8.72 5.43 21.50
C THR A 310 -7.64 5.97 22.44
N VAL A 311 -6.68 6.75 21.92
CA VAL A 311 -5.64 7.39 22.74
C VAL A 311 -6.26 8.41 23.70
N LEU A 312 -7.17 9.26 23.24
CA LEU A 312 -7.86 10.24 24.09
C LEU A 312 -8.72 9.58 25.18
N ASN A 313 -9.37 8.46 24.86
CA ASN A 313 -10.12 7.66 25.83
C ASN A 313 -9.19 7.01 26.87
N HIS A 314 -8.03 6.49 26.47
CA HIS A 314 -7.02 6.01 27.40
C HIS A 314 -6.55 7.14 28.32
N ASN A 315 -6.18 8.28 27.74
CA ASN A 315 -5.73 9.46 28.47
C ASN A 315 -6.80 9.95 29.46
N SER A 316 -8.09 9.86 29.15
CA SER A 316 -9.15 10.27 30.09
C SER A 316 -9.24 9.37 31.34
N ASN A 317 -8.72 8.14 31.28
CA ASN A 317 -8.84 7.13 32.34
C ASN A 317 -7.48 6.71 32.95
N SER A 318 -6.38 7.34 32.56
CA SER A 318 -5.00 6.98 32.95
C SER A 318 -4.23 8.20 33.44
N ASP A 319 -3.36 8.02 34.42
CA ASP A 319 -2.42 9.06 34.88
C ASP A 319 -1.27 9.26 33.89
N HIS A 320 -0.86 8.19 33.20
CA HIS A 320 0.13 8.26 32.12
C HIS A 320 -0.58 8.65 30.82
N LYS A 321 -0.28 9.85 30.32
CA LYS A 321 -0.82 10.36 29.06
C LYS A 321 0.12 10.02 27.91
N ILE A 322 -0.46 9.63 26.78
CA ILE A 322 0.27 9.34 25.54
C ILE A 322 -0.20 10.33 24.49
N LYS A 323 0.75 10.97 23.79
CA LYS A 323 0.42 11.85 22.66
C LYS A 323 0.10 11.02 21.40
N PRO A 324 -1.08 11.18 20.77
CA PRO A 324 -1.37 10.53 19.50
C PRO A 324 -0.66 11.26 18.35
N ILE A 325 0.12 10.55 17.54
CA ILE A 325 0.72 11.07 16.32
C ILE A 325 0.02 10.43 15.12
N VAL A 326 -0.63 11.25 14.29
CA VAL A 326 -1.31 10.77 13.07
C VAL A 326 -0.37 10.95 11.89
N GLY A 327 -0.09 9.86 11.18
CA GLY A 327 0.73 9.86 9.97
C GLY A 327 0.24 8.84 8.94
N CYS A 328 0.97 8.76 7.83
CA CYS A 328 0.70 7.82 6.74
C CYS A 328 2.01 7.49 6.01
N GLU A 329 2.19 6.23 5.63
CA GLU A 329 3.26 5.79 4.73
C GLU A 329 2.74 5.85 3.29
N PHE A 330 3.10 6.90 2.55
CA PHE A 330 2.66 7.08 1.16
C PHE A 330 3.58 6.39 0.16
N ASN A 331 2.99 5.90 -0.93
CA ASN A 331 3.76 5.49 -2.10
C ASN A 331 3.95 6.68 -3.04
N VAL A 332 5.18 7.16 -3.19
CA VAL A 332 5.55 8.35 -3.96
C VAL A 332 6.18 7.93 -5.28
N CYS A 333 5.41 8.02 -6.36
CA CYS A 333 5.81 7.67 -7.72
C CYS A 333 6.22 8.91 -8.53
N GLU A 334 6.73 8.71 -9.75
CA GLU A 334 7.10 9.83 -10.64
C GLU A 334 5.85 10.58 -11.15
N ASP A 335 4.81 9.84 -11.56
CA ASP A 335 3.54 10.37 -12.04
C ASP A 335 2.39 9.44 -11.62
N HIS A 336 1.55 9.93 -10.71
CA HIS A 336 0.44 9.16 -10.13
C HIS A 336 -0.66 8.85 -11.16
N THR A 337 -0.77 9.62 -12.24
CA THR A 337 -1.77 9.46 -13.29
C THR A 337 -1.34 8.42 -14.34
N ASN A 338 -0.03 8.18 -14.48
CA ASN A 338 0.49 7.22 -15.44
C ASN A 338 0.28 5.77 -14.93
N LYS A 339 -0.53 5.01 -15.66
CA LYS A 339 -0.82 3.58 -15.42
C LYS A 339 -0.28 2.68 -16.55
N SER A 340 0.46 3.24 -17.51
CA SER A 340 1.05 2.51 -18.63
C SER A 340 2.35 1.79 -18.27
N ILE A 341 3.04 2.29 -17.25
CA ILE A 341 4.28 1.73 -16.71
C ILE A 341 4.03 1.36 -15.26
N LYS A 342 4.57 0.21 -14.84
CA LYS A 342 4.47 -0.23 -13.45
C LYS A 342 5.47 0.55 -12.59
N ASP A 343 5.01 1.65 -12.02
CA ASP A 343 5.70 2.41 -10.99
C ASP A 343 4.85 2.40 -9.71
N ASN A 344 5.24 1.60 -8.72
CA ASN A 344 4.52 1.56 -7.45
C ASN A 344 4.94 2.68 -6.51
N GLY A 345 5.97 3.46 -6.84
CA GLY A 345 6.53 4.52 -5.99
C GLY A 345 7.38 4.03 -4.83
N TYR A 346 7.98 4.99 -4.13
CA TYR A 346 8.77 4.81 -2.92
C TYR A 346 7.93 5.00 -1.65
N GLN A 347 8.22 4.24 -0.59
CA GLN A 347 7.49 4.33 0.69
C GLN A 347 8.04 5.44 1.59
N VAL A 348 7.29 6.53 1.76
CA VAL A 348 7.72 7.70 2.53
C VAL A 348 6.74 7.97 3.66
N VAL A 349 7.26 8.19 4.88
CA VAL A 349 6.44 8.40 6.08
C VAL A 349 6.22 9.89 6.31
N LEU A 350 4.96 10.30 6.35
CA LEU A 350 4.55 11.67 6.62
C LEU A 350 3.74 11.72 7.93
N LEU A 351 4.09 12.64 8.84
CA LEU A 351 3.44 12.84 10.13
C LEU A 351 2.80 14.23 10.20
N ALA A 352 1.58 14.34 10.73
CA ALA A 352 0.88 15.60 10.88
C ALA A 352 1.32 16.33 12.17
N LYS A 353 1.82 17.56 12.04
CA LYS A 353 2.17 18.43 13.18
C LYS A 353 0.95 18.87 13.99
N ASN A 354 -0.19 19.06 13.33
CA ASN A 354 -1.41 19.57 13.94
C ASN A 354 -2.63 19.15 13.08
N LYS A 355 -3.81 19.70 13.41
CA LYS A 355 -5.05 19.41 12.68
C LYS A 355 -5.00 19.82 11.20
N ASN A 356 -4.28 20.89 10.85
CA ASN A 356 -4.10 21.29 9.45
C ASN A 356 -3.24 20.26 8.69
N GLY A 357 -2.13 19.82 9.30
CA GLY A 357 -1.31 18.73 8.78
C GLY A 357 -2.12 17.45 8.55
N TYR A 358 -3.04 17.09 9.46
CA TYR A 358 -3.96 15.97 9.27
C TYR A 358 -4.84 16.15 8.02
N HIS A 359 -5.39 17.35 7.80
CA HIS A 359 -6.19 17.64 6.62
C HIS A 359 -5.37 17.52 5.33
N ASN A 360 -4.11 17.94 5.35
CA ASN A 360 -3.18 17.74 4.23
C ASN A 360 -2.92 16.26 3.94
N LEU A 361 -2.67 15.43 4.98
CA LEU A 361 -2.55 13.97 4.82
C LEU A 361 -3.85 13.35 4.28
N ALA A 362 -5.01 13.78 4.79
CA ALA A 362 -6.31 13.30 4.33
C ALA A 362 -6.56 13.62 2.84
N LYS A 363 -6.14 14.81 2.37
CA LYS A 363 -6.18 15.19 0.95
C LYS A 363 -5.26 14.33 0.10
N MET A 364 -4.00 14.13 0.53
CA MET A 364 -3.05 13.28 -0.18
C MET A 364 -3.54 11.83 -0.27
N SER A 365 -4.06 11.26 0.82
CA SER A 365 -4.66 9.92 0.82
C SER A 365 -5.88 9.84 -0.09
N SER A 366 -6.73 10.88 -0.10
CA SER A 366 -7.87 10.92 -1.01
C SER A 366 -7.44 10.88 -2.47
N ILE A 367 -6.47 11.71 -2.88
CA ILE A 367 -5.93 11.72 -4.24
C ILE A 367 -5.28 10.37 -4.58
N ALA A 368 -4.58 9.75 -3.62
CA ALA A 368 -3.93 8.47 -3.81
C ALA A 368 -4.91 7.34 -4.15
N PHE A 369 -6.10 7.35 -3.55
CA PHE A 369 -7.15 6.36 -3.83
C PHE A 369 -8.06 6.74 -5.01
N VAL A 370 -8.33 8.03 -5.22
CA VAL A 370 -9.25 8.49 -6.27
C VAL A 370 -8.55 8.52 -7.63
N ASP A 371 -7.43 9.21 -7.73
CA ASP A 371 -6.74 9.48 -9.01
C ASP A 371 -5.52 8.57 -9.19
N GLY A 372 -4.74 8.37 -8.12
CA GLY A 372 -3.44 7.71 -8.15
C GLY A 372 -3.43 6.19 -8.03
N PHE A 373 -4.60 5.57 -7.80
CA PHE A 373 -4.68 4.14 -7.53
C PHE A 373 -4.32 3.31 -8.77
N TYR A 374 -3.30 2.46 -8.61
CA TYR A 374 -2.88 1.46 -9.61
C TYR A 374 -2.90 0.07 -8.98
N TYR A 375 -1.75 -0.51 -8.61
CA TYR A 375 -1.69 -1.67 -7.72
C TYR A 375 -1.74 -1.28 -6.24
N VAL A 376 -1.27 -0.07 -5.95
CA VAL A 376 -1.26 0.57 -4.63
C VAL A 376 -1.78 2.00 -4.79
N PRO A 377 -2.29 2.65 -3.73
CA PRO A 377 -2.58 4.08 -3.76
C PRO A 377 -1.26 4.87 -3.83
N ARG A 378 -1.12 5.73 -4.84
CA ARG A 378 0.11 6.48 -5.12
C ARG A 378 -0.13 7.98 -5.18
N ILE A 379 0.86 8.76 -4.76
CA ILE A 379 0.94 10.20 -4.99
C ILE A 379 2.26 10.51 -5.72
N ASP A 380 2.43 11.75 -6.17
CA ASP A 380 3.69 12.24 -6.73
C ASP A 380 4.22 13.45 -5.94
N LYS A 381 5.41 13.90 -6.33
CA LYS A 381 6.08 15.05 -5.70
C LYS A 381 5.33 16.37 -5.87
N GLU A 382 4.50 16.53 -6.90
CA GLU A 382 3.73 17.76 -7.12
C GLU A 382 2.54 17.83 -6.14
N ILE A 383 1.88 16.71 -5.87
CA ILE A 383 0.87 16.60 -4.80
C ILE A 383 1.50 16.92 -3.44
N ILE A 384 2.69 16.37 -3.16
CA ILE A 384 3.38 16.63 -1.89
C ILE A 384 3.69 18.11 -1.74
N LYS A 385 4.26 18.77 -2.75
CA LYS A 385 4.53 20.21 -2.73
C LYS A 385 3.27 21.04 -2.44
N LYS A 386 2.13 20.62 -3.00
CA LYS A 386 0.84 21.32 -2.80
C LYS A 386 0.32 21.22 -1.37
N TYR A 387 0.59 20.12 -0.66
CA TYR A 387 0.05 19.85 0.67
C TYR A 387 1.15 19.64 1.73
N LYS A 388 2.33 20.26 1.56
CA LYS A 388 3.50 20.04 2.44
C LYS A 388 3.43 20.75 3.79
N ASP A 389 2.58 21.76 3.92
CA ASP A 389 2.49 22.56 5.15
C ASP A 389 2.06 21.69 6.33
N ASP A 390 2.58 22.00 7.51
CA ASP A 390 2.26 21.30 8.76
C ASP A 390 2.59 19.79 8.80
N ILE A 391 3.56 19.34 8.00
CA ILE A 391 3.97 17.94 7.90
C ILE A 391 5.45 17.75 8.25
N ILE A 392 5.75 16.65 8.93
CA ILE A 392 7.10 16.11 9.16
C ILE A 392 7.30 14.89 8.24
N VAL A 393 8.49 14.74 7.67
CA VAL A 393 8.85 13.64 6.76
C VAL A 393 9.98 12.80 7.34
N LEU A 394 9.81 11.47 7.28
CA LEU A 394 10.90 10.51 7.51
C LEU A 394 11.29 9.88 6.16
N THR A 395 12.58 9.64 5.95
CA THR A 395 13.10 9.10 4.67
C THR A 395 12.58 7.69 4.32
N GLY A 396 11.94 6.98 5.27
CA GLY A 396 11.31 5.69 5.04
C GLY A 396 12.20 4.50 5.38
N ASN A 397 11.62 3.30 5.20
CA ASN A 397 12.31 2.01 5.29
C ASN A 397 13.21 1.77 4.05
N LEU A 398 13.69 0.54 3.82
CA LEU A 398 14.50 0.20 2.63
C LEU A 398 13.81 0.48 1.28
N TYR A 399 12.49 0.61 1.25
CA TYR A 399 11.69 0.99 0.09
C TYR A 399 11.43 2.51 0.00
N GLY A 400 11.91 3.30 0.96
CA GLY A 400 11.91 4.76 0.87
C GLY A 400 12.83 5.28 -0.21
N GLU A 401 12.62 6.51 -0.68
CA GLU A 401 13.29 7.02 -1.88
C GLU A 401 14.82 7.07 -1.70
N VAL A 402 15.29 7.60 -0.57
CA VAL A 402 16.72 7.72 -0.29
C VAL A 402 17.36 6.34 -0.05
N PRO A 403 16.85 5.50 0.90
CA PRO A 403 17.37 4.15 1.10
C PRO A 403 17.38 3.26 -0.16
N SER A 404 16.28 3.26 -0.90
CA SER A 404 16.13 2.44 -2.10
C SER A 404 17.12 2.86 -3.18
N LYS A 405 17.35 4.17 -3.37
CA LYS A 405 18.34 4.66 -4.33
C LYS A 405 19.76 4.29 -3.92
N VAL A 406 20.11 4.28 -2.62
CA VAL A 406 21.42 3.77 -2.16
C VAL A 406 21.62 2.31 -2.59
N LEU A 407 20.61 1.46 -2.41
CA LEU A 407 20.71 0.03 -2.71
C LEU A 407 20.68 -0.30 -4.21
N ASN A 408 19.88 0.43 -4.98
CA ASN A 408 19.49 0.02 -6.34
C ASN A 408 20.03 0.93 -7.45
N VAL A 409 20.51 2.14 -7.13
CA VAL A 409 20.86 3.16 -8.14
C VAL A 409 22.26 3.74 -7.92
N GLY A 410 22.55 4.18 -6.70
CA GLY A 410 23.82 4.78 -6.31
C GLY A 410 23.68 5.94 -5.31
N GLU A 411 24.77 6.24 -4.60
CA GLU A 411 24.81 7.29 -3.56
C GLU A 411 24.44 8.67 -4.10
N LYS A 412 24.92 9.05 -5.30
CA LYS A 412 24.68 10.38 -5.86
C LYS A 412 23.19 10.68 -6.06
N GLN A 413 22.45 9.74 -6.64
CA GLN A 413 21.00 9.89 -6.86
C GLN A 413 20.21 9.86 -5.54
N ALA A 414 20.70 9.12 -4.55
CA ALA A 414 20.14 9.13 -3.21
C ALA A 414 20.36 10.48 -2.51
N GLU A 415 21.55 11.07 -2.66
CA GLU A 415 21.89 12.39 -2.14
C GLU A 415 21.04 13.49 -2.80
N GLU A 416 20.89 13.46 -4.12
CA GLU A 416 20.00 14.38 -4.86
C GLU A 416 18.55 14.29 -4.36
N ALA A 417 18.06 13.06 -4.09
CA ALA A 417 16.74 12.86 -3.52
C ALA A 417 16.63 13.45 -2.11
N LEU A 418 17.61 13.19 -1.23
CA LEU A 418 17.63 13.74 0.12
C LEU A 418 17.63 15.27 0.11
N LEU A 419 18.46 15.88 -0.76
CA LEU A 419 18.54 17.34 -0.90
C LEU A 419 17.21 17.94 -1.39
N TRP A 420 16.50 17.24 -2.28
CA TRP A 420 15.15 17.65 -2.69
C TRP A 420 14.19 17.66 -1.50
N TRP A 421 14.14 16.58 -0.72
CA TRP A 421 13.30 16.53 0.49
C TRP A 421 13.69 17.62 1.49
N LYS A 422 14.98 17.87 1.67
CA LYS A 422 15.50 18.89 2.59
C LYS A 422 15.13 20.29 2.12
N GLN A 423 15.18 20.55 0.81
CA GLN A 423 14.75 21.82 0.23
C GLN A 423 13.25 22.08 0.48
N GLU A 424 12.42 21.05 0.41
CA GLU A 424 10.96 21.21 0.56
C GLU A 424 10.51 21.32 2.02
N PHE A 425 11.13 20.57 2.95
CA PHE A 425 10.69 20.42 4.34
C PHE A 425 11.63 21.02 5.39
N GLY A 426 12.88 21.37 5.03
CA GLY A 426 13.84 21.99 5.95
C GLY A 426 14.08 21.15 7.21
N ASP A 427 13.84 21.76 8.37
CA ASP A 427 14.03 21.13 9.69
C ASP A 427 12.95 20.07 10.03
N ASP A 428 11.92 19.93 9.21
CA ASP A 428 10.89 18.91 9.35
C ASP A 428 11.19 17.64 8.54
N LEU A 429 12.39 17.53 7.95
CA LEU A 429 12.93 16.29 7.39
C LEU A 429 13.84 15.58 8.40
N TYR A 430 13.61 14.29 8.58
CA TYR A 430 14.46 13.42 9.39
C TYR A 430 14.89 12.18 8.59
N ILE A 431 16.15 11.80 8.75
CA ILE A 431 16.68 10.54 8.22
C ILE A 431 16.27 9.42 9.16
N GLU A 432 15.53 8.46 8.62
CA GLU A 432 15.03 7.31 9.36
C GLU A 432 16.06 6.18 9.36
N LEU A 433 16.39 5.66 10.54
CA LEU A 433 17.31 4.53 10.72
C LEU A 433 16.57 3.34 11.34
N MET A 434 16.76 2.17 10.74
CA MET A 434 16.21 0.90 11.20
C MET A 434 17.33 -0.14 11.35
N ARG A 435 17.20 -1.05 12.31
CA ARG A 435 18.21 -2.09 12.58
C ARG A 435 17.54 -3.43 12.89
N HIS A 436 17.19 -4.16 11.86
CA HIS A 436 16.62 -5.51 11.92
C HIS A 436 17.68 -6.59 11.76
N ASN A 437 18.98 -6.26 11.90
CA ASN A 437 20.11 -7.18 11.70
C ASN A 437 20.19 -7.71 10.26
N GLN A 438 20.09 -6.80 9.28
CA GLN A 438 20.18 -7.09 7.85
C GLN A 438 21.38 -6.35 7.22
N GLU A 439 22.03 -6.99 6.26
CA GLU A 439 23.25 -6.45 5.63
C GLU A 439 22.94 -5.22 4.76
N ASP A 440 21.83 -5.25 4.03
CA ASP A 440 21.32 -4.12 3.23
C ASP A 440 21.03 -2.90 4.12
N GLU A 441 20.37 -3.07 5.27
CA GLU A 441 20.18 -2.01 6.25
C GLU A 441 21.49 -1.46 6.80
N ASN A 442 22.46 -2.32 7.10
CA ASN A 442 23.77 -1.87 7.60
C ASN A 442 24.47 -0.97 6.58
N ILE A 443 24.41 -1.31 5.29
CA ILE A 443 25.02 -0.54 4.20
C ILE A 443 24.29 0.79 4.00
N VAL A 444 22.95 0.75 3.97
CA VAL A 444 22.11 1.94 3.87
C VAL A 444 22.39 2.88 5.05
N ASN A 445 22.37 2.37 6.28
CA ASN A 445 22.59 3.16 7.48
C ASN A 445 23.96 3.85 7.48
N GLN A 446 25.03 3.21 7.00
CA GLN A 446 26.33 3.86 6.87
C GLN A 446 26.27 5.09 5.95
N THR A 447 25.59 4.96 4.81
CA THR A 447 25.41 6.05 3.84
C THR A 447 24.50 7.14 4.40
N LEU A 448 23.39 6.77 5.05
CA LEU A 448 22.46 7.70 5.69
C LEU A 448 23.13 8.51 6.82
N LEU A 449 24.00 7.88 7.62
CA LEU A 449 24.78 8.56 8.66
C LEU A 449 25.79 9.55 8.07
N LYS A 450 26.42 9.19 6.94
CA LYS A 450 27.29 10.10 6.19
C LYS A 450 26.47 11.31 5.70
N PHE A 451 25.34 11.09 5.03
CA PHE A 451 24.48 12.17 4.56
C PHE A 451 23.92 13.04 5.68
N SER A 452 23.57 12.45 6.83
CA SER A 452 23.16 13.20 8.01
C SER A 452 24.21 14.22 8.43
N LYS A 453 25.49 13.82 8.50
CA LYS A 453 26.60 14.70 8.87
C LYS A 453 26.91 15.75 7.80
N GLU A 454 26.99 15.34 6.54
CA GLU A 454 27.32 16.24 5.40
C GLU A 454 26.25 17.31 5.19
N HIS A 455 24.99 16.92 5.32
CA HIS A 455 23.85 17.79 5.02
C HIS A 455 23.14 18.31 6.28
N ASN A 456 23.65 18.03 7.48
CA ASN A 456 23.04 18.47 8.73
C ASN A 456 21.52 18.16 8.81
N VAL A 457 21.16 16.91 8.49
CA VAL A 457 19.78 16.38 8.62
C VAL A 457 19.76 15.42 9.80
N LYS A 458 18.86 15.61 10.75
CA LYS A 458 18.81 14.82 11.98
C LYS A 458 18.37 13.39 11.70
N ILE A 459 18.89 12.44 12.48
CA ILE A 459 18.51 11.02 12.42
C ILE A 459 17.49 10.69 13.50
N VAL A 460 16.59 9.74 13.20
CA VAL A 460 15.64 9.16 14.16
C VAL A 460 15.58 7.65 14.01
N ALA A 461 15.45 6.95 15.14
CA ALA A 461 15.32 5.50 15.17
C ALA A 461 13.86 5.06 15.11
N THR A 462 13.55 4.12 14.22
CA THR A 462 12.23 3.48 14.11
C THR A 462 12.40 1.97 13.87
N ASN A 463 11.29 1.23 13.86
CA ASN A 463 11.31 -0.24 13.72
C ASN A 463 10.26 -0.79 12.75
N ASN A 464 9.58 0.06 11.97
CA ASN A 464 8.56 -0.31 10.97
C ASN A 464 7.68 -1.52 11.36
N THR A 465 6.78 -1.33 12.33
CA THR A 465 6.16 -2.45 13.06
C THR A 465 4.89 -2.96 12.38
N TYR A 466 4.74 -4.28 12.24
CA TYR A 466 3.56 -4.93 11.60
C TYR A 466 2.81 -5.91 12.51
N TYR A 467 3.41 -6.29 13.64
CA TYR A 467 2.83 -7.18 14.64
C TYR A 467 3.29 -6.76 16.04
N LEU A 468 2.55 -7.16 17.08
CA LEU A 468 2.78 -6.62 18.42
C LEU A 468 3.98 -7.28 19.10
N ASN A 469 3.99 -8.61 19.16
CA ASN A 469 5.03 -9.37 19.85
C ASN A 469 5.87 -10.18 18.86
N LYS A 470 7.12 -10.49 19.21
CA LYS A 470 8.03 -11.20 18.32
C LYS A 470 7.49 -12.57 17.88
N GLU A 471 6.82 -13.29 18.77
CA GLU A 471 6.17 -14.58 18.54
C GLU A 471 5.01 -14.54 17.52
N ASP A 472 4.47 -13.34 17.23
CA ASP A 472 3.40 -13.14 16.25
C ASP A 472 3.93 -13.11 14.80
N ALA A 473 5.26 -13.11 14.60
CA ALA A 473 5.90 -13.01 13.28
C ALA A 473 5.41 -14.06 12.28
N ASN A 474 5.22 -15.31 12.72
CA ASN A 474 4.70 -16.37 11.86
C ASN A 474 3.23 -16.15 11.48
N ALA A 475 2.40 -15.65 12.40
CA ALA A 475 1.01 -15.31 12.07
C ALA A 475 0.96 -14.18 11.03
N HIS A 476 1.82 -13.17 11.19
CA HIS A 476 1.98 -12.12 10.20
C HIS A 476 2.45 -12.65 8.82
N ASP A 477 3.41 -13.57 8.77
CA ASP A 477 3.84 -14.21 7.52
C ASP A 477 2.68 -14.95 6.82
N ILE A 478 1.80 -15.61 7.59
CA ILE A 478 0.56 -16.21 7.08
C ILE A 478 -0.37 -15.14 6.52
N LEU A 479 -0.55 -14.00 7.19
CA LEU A 479 -1.38 -12.89 6.70
C LEU A 479 -0.90 -12.38 5.34
N LEU A 480 0.41 -12.22 5.14
CA LEU A 480 0.98 -11.85 3.85
C LEU A 480 0.70 -12.90 2.77
N CYS A 481 0.79 -14.18 3.10
CA CYS A 481 0.41 -15.26 2.19
C CYS A 481 -1.10 -15.23 1.85
N VAL A 482 -1.95 -14.86 2.81
CA VAL A 482 -3.38 -14.65 2.56
C VAL A 482 -3.61 -13.53 1.53
N LYS A 483 -2.89 -12.41 1.68
CA LYS A 483 -2.92 -11.26 0.76
C LYS A 483 -2.56 -11.65 -0.67
N ASP A 484 -1.46 -12.36 -0.83
CA ASP A 484 -0.90 -12.67 -2.15
C ASP A 484 -1.50 -13.94 -2.78
N GLY A 485 -2.29 -14.69 -2.02
CA GLY A 485 -2.89 -15.94 -2.49
C GLY A 485 -1.91 -17.13 -2.50
N GLU A 486 -0.77 -16.99 -1.84
CA GLU A 486 0.33 -17.96 -1.83
C GLU A 486 0.26 -18.95 -0.66
N LYS A 487 1.02 -20.06 -0.76
CA LYS A 487 1.24 -21.00 0.34
C LYS A 487 2.44 -20.58 1.16
N GLN A 488 2.45 -20.86 2.46
CA GLN A 488 3.60 -20.52 3.31
C GLN A 488 4.88 -21.29 2.90
N ALA A 489 4.70 -22.52 2.40
CA ALA A 489 5.77 -23.36 1.88
C ALA A 489 6.43 -22.82 0.60
N THR A 490 5.80 -21.88 -0.11
CA THR A 490 6.44 -21.18 -1.23
C THR A 490 7.66 -20.40 -0.70
N PRO A 491 8.86 -20.55 -1.26
CA PRO A 491 10.05 -19.85 -0.78
C PRO A 491 9.91 -18.32 -0.87
N LYS A 492 10.47 -17.61 0.12
CA LYS A 492 10.56 -16.14 0.09
C LYS A 492 11.59 -15.70 -0.94
N GLY A 493 11.27 -14.69 -1.76
CA GLY A 493 12.17 -14.17 -2.78
C GLY A 493 11.50 -13.24 -3.78
N ARG A 494 12.19 -12.93 -4.88
CA ARG A 494 11.68 -12.06 -5.96
C ARG A 494 11.51 -12.89 -7.25
N GLY A 495 10.45 -12.61 -8.01
CA GLY A 495 10.21 -13.23 -9.32
C GLY A 495 9.33 -14.48 -9.30
N ARG A 496 9.33 -15.22 -10.42
CA ARG A 496 8.43 -16.36 -10.63
C ARG A 496 8.82 -17.54 -9.72
N GLY A 497 7.87 -18.08 -8.96
CA GLY A 497 8.08 -19.21 -8.06
C GLY A 497 8.46 -18.82 -6.63
N TYR A 498 8.53 -17.52 -6.33
CA TYR A 498 8.78 -16.99 -4.99
C TYR A 498 7.57 -16.17 -4.51
N ARG A 499 7.43 -16.08 -3.18
CA ARG A 499 6.43 -15.21 -2.53
C ARG A 499 7.09 -14.05 -1.78
N TYR A 500 6.29 -13.03 -1.47
CA TYR A 500 6.67 -11.99 -0.54
C TYR A 500 6.66 -12.50 0.91
N GLY A 501 7.52 -11.91 1.74
CA GLY A 501 7.61 -12.14 3.16
C GLY A 501 8.74 -11.32 3.76
N LEU A 502 8.63 -10.95 5.04
CA LEU A 502 9.70 -10.22 5.71
C LEU A 502 10.96 -11.09 5.86
N PRO A 503 12.17 -10.51 5.79
CA PRO A 503 13.41 -11.28 5.81
C PRO A 503 13.68 -12.00 7.15
N ASN A 504 13.16 -11.46 8.26
CA ASN A 504 13.30 -12.03 9.60
C ASN A 504 12.11 -11.61 10.51
N GLU A 505 12.23 -11.85 11.82
CA GLU A 505 11.16 -11.71 12.81
C GLU A 505 11.21 -10.38 13.61
N GLU A 506 12.04 -9.41 13.21
CA GLU A 506 12.37 -8.23 14.03
C GLU A 506 11.37 -7.05 13.92
N TYR A 507 10.28 -7.19 13.17
CA TYR A 507 9.31 -6.13 12.85
C TYR A 507 8.15 -6.03 13.85
N TYR A 508 8.42 -6.32 15.13
CA TYR A 508 7.45 -6.22 16.22
C TYR A 508 7.53 -4.86 16.94
N PHE A 509 6.56 -4.58 17.80
CA PHE A 509 6.53 -3.38 18.64
C PHE A 509 7.51 -3.50 19.82
N LYS A 510 8.81 -3.30 19.54
CA LYS A 510 9.91 -3.38 20.52
C LYS A 510 9.68 -2.45 21.72
N SER A 511 10.09 -2.88 22.91
CA SER A 511 10.11 -2.02 24.10
C SER A 511 11.14 -0.89 24.00
N THR A 512 10.96 0.14 24.81
CA THR A 512 11.89 1.27 24.94
C THR A 512 13.31 0.79 25.26
N GLU A 513 13.45 -0.20 26.14
CA GLU A 513 14.75 -0.75 26.52
C GLU A 513 15.43 -1.51 25.37
N GLU A 514 14.66 -2.25 24.56
CA GLU A 514 15.21 -2.91 23.37
C GLU A 514 15.70 -1.90 22.34
N MET A 515 14.92 -0.83 22.10
CA MET A 515 15.29 0.23 21.15
C MET A 515 16.51 1.03 21.64
N LYS A 516 16.58 1.38 22.93
CA LYS A 516 17.75 2.04 23.53
C LYS A 516 19.02 1.19 23.41
N LYS A 517 18.91 -0.14 23.62
CA LYS A 517 20.05 -1.07 23.45
C LYS A 517 20.49 -1.18 22.00
N LEU A 518 19.54 -1.18 21.06
CA LEU A 518 19.81 -1.31 19.63
C LEU A 518 20.55 -0.10 19.04
N PHE A 519 20.31 1.09 19.61
CA PHE A 519 20.91 2.36 19.20
C PHE A 519 21.82 2.96 20.28
N ALA A 520 22.38 2.13 21.17
CA ALA A 520 23.25 2.59 22.25
C ALA A 520 24.53 3.28 21.75
N ASP A 521 24.98 2.96 20.54
CA ASP A 521 26.11 3.60 19.85
C ASP A 521 25.74 4.95 19.19
N LEU A 522 24.45 5.24 19.03
CA LEU A 522 23.90 6.47 18.41
C LEU A 522 22.71 7.03 19.23
N PRO A 523 22.94 7.53 20.47
CA PRO A 523 21.86 8.05 21.32
C PRO A 523 21.03 9.17 20.71
N GLU A 524 21.61 9.96 19.80
CA GLU A 524 20.92 11.02 19.08
C GLU A 524 19.73 10.50 18.26
N ALA A 525 19.80 9.28 17.73
CA ALA A 525 18.69 8.68 16.97
C ALA A 525 17.46 8.43 17.85
N ILE A 526 17.65 8.15 19.14
CA ILE A 526 16.56 7.97 20.11
C ILE A 526 16.12 9.32 20.68
N SER A 527 17.05 10.19 21.08
CA SER A 527 16.72 11.46 21.72
C SER A 527 16.05 12.47 20.78
N ASN A 528 16.38 12.46 19.48
CA ASN A 528 15.72 13.31 18.47
C ASN A 528 14.22 12.97 18.28
N ILE A 529 13.76 11.78 18.70
CA ILE A 529 12.33 11.42 18.64
C ILE A 529 11.51 12.40 19.48
N GLN A 530 12.03 12.81 20.65
CA GLN A 530 11.31 13.74 21.52
C GLN A 530 11.09 15.10 20.85
N GLU A 531 12.02 15.55 19.99
CA GLU A 531 11.83 16.77 19.21
C GLU A 531 10.64 16.67 18.25
N ILE A 532 10.47 15.53 17.58
CA ILE A 532 9.29 15.28 16.74
C ILE A 532 8.03 15.31 17.62
N VAL A 533 8.04 14.61 18.75
CA VAL A 533 6.91 14.59 19.69
C VAL A 533 6.55 15.99 20.18
N ASP A 534 7.53 16.86 20.41
CA ASP A 534 7.34 18.22 20.90
C ASP A 534 6.77 19.16 19.82
N LYS A 535 7.06 18.91 18.54
CA LYS A 535 6.46 19.61 17.39
C LYS A 535 4.99 19.26 17.14
N ILE A 536 4.49 18.17 17.72
CA ILE A 536 3.12 17.67 17.50
C ILE A 536 2.15 18.33 18.50
N GLU A 537 1.09 18.94 17.97
CA GLU A 537 -0.07 19.44 18.70
C GLU A 537 -1.15 18.35 18.82
N GLU A 538 -1.72 18.18 20.01
CA GLU A 538 -2.84 17.28 20.24
C GLU A 538 -4.14 17.86 19.67
N PHE A 539 -4.88 17.07 18.90
CA PHE A 539 -6.17 17.47 18.35
C PHE A 539 -7.21 16.37 18.44
N THR A 540 -8.48 16.77 18.38
CA THR A 540 -9.62 15.85 18.22
C THR A 540 -10.19 15.92 16.80
N LEU A 541 -10.58 14.74 16.30
CA LEU A 541 -11.30 14.60 15.03
C LEU A 541 -12.81 14.62 15.22
N ALA A 542 -13.29 14.45 16.46
CA ALA A 542 -14.70 14.59 16.78
C ALA A 542 -15.15 16.04 16.62
N ARG A 543 -16.34 16.25 16.06
CA ARG A 543 -16.93 17.58 15.88
C ARG A 543 -18.45 17.47 15.77
N GLU A 544 -19.13 18.61 15.89
CA GLU A 544 -20.56 18.72 15.66
C GLU A 544 -20.92 18.44 14.20
N VAL A 545 -22.16 17.99 13.96
CA VAL A 545 -22.60 17.60 12.62
C VAL A 545 -22.71 18.80 11.70
N LEU A 546 -22.04 18.69 10.56
CA LEU A 546 -22.02 19.67 9.50
C LEU A 546 -23.23 19.43 8.59
N LEU A 547 -24.20 20.34 8.67
CA LEU A 547 -25.35 20.30 7.78
C LEU A 547 -25.00 20.89 6.41
N PRO A 548 -25.47 20.29 5.30
CA PRO A 548 -25.37 20.89 3.98
C PRO A 548 -26.07 22.24 3.93
N ALA A 549 -25.52 23.18 3.15
CA ALA A 549 -26.22 24.43 2.88
C ALA A 549 -27.45 24.15 2.01
N PHE A 550 -28.63 24.60 2.45
CA PHE A 550 -29.86 24.49 1.66
C PHE A 550 -30.20 25.84 1.02
N GLY A 551 -30.42 25.84 -0.30
CA GLY A 551 -30.82 27.05 -1.01
C GLY A 551 -32.26 27.47 -0.67
N ILE A 552 -32.42 28.60 0.04
CA ILE A 552 -33.72 29.19 0.34
C ILE A 552 -34.04 30.37 -0.60
N PRO A 553 -35.33 30.62 -0.94
CA PRO A 553 -35.71 31.77 -1.76
C PRO A 553 -35.34 33.10 -1.11
N GLU A 554 -35.02 34.10 -1.94
CA GLU A 554 -34.50 35.41 -1.49
C GLU A 554 -35.45 36.12 -0.51
N GLU A 555 -36.76 35.96 -0.68
CA GLU A 555 -37.79 36.55 0.17
C GLU A 555 -37.82 36.01 1.61
N PHE A 556 -37.18 34.87 1.87
CA PHE A 556 -37.07 34.27 3.21
C PHE A 556 -35.69 34.47 3.84
N LYS A 557 -34.69 34.93 3.09
CA LYS A 557 -33.35 35.17 3.63
C LYS A 557 -33.38 36.32 4.64
N ASP A 558 -32.58 36.17 5.68
CA ASP A 558 -32.38 37.20 6.69
C ASP A 558 -30.95 37.74 6.59
N THR A 559 -30.79 39.05 6.47
CA THR A 559 -29.47 39.69 6.33
C THR A 559 -28.61 39.54 7.58
N GLU A 560 -29.22 39.32 8.75
CA GLU A 560 -28.48 39.09 10.01
C GLU A 560 -27.79 37.72 10.02
N ASP A 561 -28.28 36.74 9.24
CA ASP A 561 -27.65 35.41 9.15
C ASP A 561 -26.24 35.47 8.54
N ASP A 562 -25.96 36.44 7.66
CA ASP A 562 -24.63 36.64 7.07
C ASP A 562 -23.62 37.20 8.08
N GLU A 563 -24.08 37.84 9.15
CA GLU A 563 -23.22 38.47 10.17
C GLU A 563 -22.90 37.52 11.34
N ASP A 564 -23.87 36.72 11.80
CA ASP A 564 -23.73 35.87 12.99
C ASP A 564 -23.81 34.35 12.72
N GLY A 565 -24.08 33.94 11.46
CA GLY A 565 -24.24 32.53 11.09
C GLY A 565 -25.55 31.89 11.58
N GLY A 566 -26.56 32.70 11.89
CA GLY A 566 -27.89 32.26 12.31
C GLY A 566 -28.64 31.47 11.23
N LYS A 567 -29.80 30.92 11.63
CA LYS A 567 -30.67 30.12 10.75
C LYS A 567 -32.07 30.73 10.60
N ARG A 568 -32.20 32.05 10.76
CA ARG A 568 -33.52 32.73 10.73
C ARG A 568 -34.20 32.53 9.39
N GLY A 569 -33.45 32.61 8.28
CA GLY A 569 -34.01 32.40 6.95
C GLY A 569 -34.53 30.98 6.70
N GLU A 570 -33.77 29.96 7.12
CA GLU A 570 -34.21 28.56 7.05
C GLU A 570 -35.47 28.32 7.88
N ASN A 571 -35.53 28.90 9.09
CA ASN A 571 -36.71 28.83 9.96
C ASN A 571 -37.95 29.46 9.33
N ASN A 572 -37.80 30.64 8.71
CA ASN A 572 -38.89 31.34 8.05
C ASN A 572 -39.45 30.52 6.88
N TYR A 573 -38.56 29.95 6.06
CA TYR A 573 -38.96 29.13 4.93
C TYR A 573 -39.60 27.80 5.37
N LEU A 574 -39.04 27.13 6.38
CA LEU A 574 -39.62 25.92 6.96
C LEU A 574 -41.02 26.16 7.53
N ARG A 575 -41.21 27.28 8.25
CA ARG A 575 -42.52 27.69 8.77
C ARG A 575 -43.51 27.90 7.63
N HIS A 576 -43.12 28.60 6.57
CA HIS A 576 -43.98 28.79 5.39
C HIS A 576 -44.42 27.47 4.76
N LEU A 577 -43.48 26.56 4.46
CA LEU A 577 -43.78 25.27 3.84
C LEU A 577 -44.69 24.41 4.73
N THR A 578 -44.44 24.40 6.03
CA THR A 578 -45.24 23.67 7.03
C THR A 578 -46.70 24.13 6.99
N TYR A 579 -46.96 25.44 7.01
CA TYR A 579 -48.32 25.97 7.01
C TYR A 579 -49.05 25.76 5.68
N GLU A 580 -48.35 25.88 4.54
CA GLU A 580 -48.91 25.52 3.23
C GLU A 580 -49.26 24.03 3.16
N GLY A 581 -48.45 23.19 3.79
CA GLY A 581 -48.70 21.78 3.90
C GLY A 581 -49.87 21.43 4.83
N ALA A 582 -49.99 22.12 5.96
CA ALA A 582 -51.10 21.97 6.91
C ALA A 582 -52.45 22.29 6.25
N LYS A 583 -52.53 23.37 5.47
CA LYS A 583 -53.74 23.71 4.68
C LYS A 583 -54.17 22.59 3.74
N LYS A 584 -53.20 21.90 3.12
CA LYS A 584 -53.47 20.78 2.20
C LYS A 584 -53.86 19.48 2.93
N ARG A 585 -53.27 19.19 4.09
CA ARG A 585 -53.54 17.96 4.87
C ARG A 585 -54.84 18.02 5.66
N TYR A 586 -55.06 19.13 6.38
CA TYR A 586 -56.17 19.29 7.32
C TYR A 586 -57.31 20.13 6.75
N GLY A 587 -57.07 20.91 5.70
CA GLY A 587 -58.04 21.89 5.18
C GLY A 587 -58.13 23.09 6.12
N GLU A 588 -58.95 22.96 7.15
CA GLU A 588 -59.10 23.98 8.20
C GLU A 588 -58.09 23.72 9.33
N ILE A 589 -57.31 24.75 9.68
CA ILE A 589 -56.34 24.68 10.78
C ILE A 589 -57.06 25.14 12.05
N THR A 590 -57.40 24.19 12.92
CA THR A 590 -57.96 24.47 14.26
C THR A 590 -56.89 25.00 15.21
N GLU A 591 -57.29 25.59 16.34
CA GLU A 591 -56.33 26.13 17.31
C GLU A 591 -55.41 25.02 17.86
N ASP A 592 -55.95 23.82 18.16
CA ASP A 592 -55.15 22.68 18.61
C ASP A 592 -54.06 22.26 17.61
N ILE A 593 -54.37 22.29 16.30
CA ILE A 593 -53.39 21.97 15.23
C ILE A 593 -52.32 23.06 15.16
N LYS A 594 -52.74 24.33 15.26
CA LYS A 594 -51.85 25.49 15.22
C LYS A 594 -50.91 25.52 16.42
N GLU A 595 -51.42 25.30 17.63
CA GLU A 595 -50.61 25.23 18.85
C GLU A 595 -49.54 24.15 18.75
N ARG A 596 -49.90 22.95 18.26
CA ARG A 596 -48.94 21.86 18.06
C ARG A 596 -47.90 22.19 16.99
N LEU A 597 -48.31 22.79 15.86
CA LEU A 597 -47.39 23.20 14.80
C LEU A 597 -46.39 24.26 15.26
N ASP A 598 -46.87 25.30 15.95
CA ASP A 598 -46.00 26.38 16.44
C ASP A 598 -45.04 25.87 17.51
N PHE A 599 -45.49 25.00 18.41
CA PHE A 599 -44.63 24.32 19.38
C PHE A 599 -43.51 23.53 18.69
N GLU A 600 -43.83 22.67 17.73
CA GLU A 600 -42.82 21.87 17.03
C GLU A 600 -41.82 22.75 16.25
N LEU A 601 -42.31 23.78 15.55
CA LEU A 601 -41.48 24.72 14.80
C LEU A 601 -40.52 25.50 15.71
N ASP A 602 -40.99 25.96 16.86
CA ASP A 602 -40.17 26.68 17.83
C ASP A 602 -39.08 25.76 18.43
N VAL A 603 -39.40 24.50 18.70
CA VAL A 603 -38.41 23.52 19.17
C VAL A 603 -37.39 23.21 18.05
N ILE A 604 -37.80 23.06 16.80
CA ILE A 604 -36.88 22.85 15.66
C ILE A 604 -35.94 24.06 15.47
N ALA A 605 -36.47 25.28 15.62
CA ALA A 605 -35.68 26.50 15.54
C ALA A 605 -34.63 26.56 16.68
N ASN A 606 -35.04 26.28 17.92
CA ASN A 606 -34.17 26.30 19.09
C ASN A 606 -33.08 25.21 19.06
N THR A 607 -33.39 24.06 18.44
CA THR A 607 -32.41 22.97 18.28
C THR A 607 -31.48 23.15 17.08
N GLY A 608 -31.76 24.11 16.20
CA GLY A 608 -30.88 24.47 15.09
C GLY A 608 -30.92 23.50 13.91
N TYR A 609 -32.01 22.76 13.72
CA TYR A 609 -32.16 21.79 12.61
C TYR A 609 -33.14 22.17 11.47
N PRO A 610 -33.49 23.44 11.20
CA PRO A 610 -34.45 23.75 10.13
C PRO A 610 -33.97 23.31 8.74
N GLY A 611 -32.70 23.57 8.40
CA GLY A 611 -32.09 23.10 7.16
C GLY A 611 -32.17 21.58 6.96
N TYR A 612 -32.08 20.79 8.03
CA TYR A 612 -32.20 19.33 7.92
C TYR A 612 -33.60 18.90 7.46
N PHE A 613 -34.67 19.51 8.00
CA PHE A 613 -36.04 19.25 7.53
C PHE A 613 -36.24 19.69 6.08
N LEU A 614 -35.65 20.82 5.67
CA LEU A 614 -35.73 21.31 4.29
C LEU A 614 -35.02 20.37 3.31
N ILE A 615 -33.83 19.86 3.68
CA ILE A 615 -33.10 18.87 2.89
C ILE A 615 -33.95 17.62 2.70
N VAL A 616 -34.55 17.11 3.80
CA VAL A 616 -35.37 15.89 3.78
C VAL A 616 -36.65 16.06 2.96
N GLU A 617 -37.37 17.15 3.16
CA GLU A 617 -38.58 17.49 2.40
C GLU A 617 -38.29 17.48 0.90
N ASP A 618 -37.18 18.10 0.50
CA ASP A 618 -36.87 18.36 -0.89
C ASP A 618 -36.68 17.08 -1.71
N PHE A 619 -35.82 16.16 -1.27
CA PHE A 619 -35.62 14.93 -2.04
C PHE A 619 -36.79 13.96 -1.89
N ILE A 620 -37.61 14.02 -0.84
CA ILE A 620 -38.87 13.26 -0.76
C ILE A 620 -39.88 13.79 -1.78
N ARG A 621 -40.02 15.12 -1.86
CA ARG A 621 -40.88 15.79 -2.84
C ARG A 621 -40.46 15.42 -4.26
N GLU A 622 -39.17 15.49 -4.56
CA GLU A 622 -38.65 15.11 -5.88
C GLU A 622 -38.75 13.60 -6.14
N ALA A 623 -38.54 12.73 -5.13
CA ALA A 623 -38.77 11.30 -5.26
C ALA A 623 -40.21 11.02 -5.73
N ARG A 624 -41.20 11.64 -5.10
CA ARG A 624 -42.62 11.51 -5.50
C ARG A 624 -42.86 12.05 -6.91
N ASN A 625 -42.27 13.20 -7.28
CA ASN A 625 -42.37 13.76 -8.64
C ASN A 625 -41.79 12.82 -9.72
N MET A 626 -40.71 12.10 -9.39
CA MET A 626 -40.07 11.10 -10.25
C MET A 626 -40.83 9.77 -10.30
N GLY A 627 -41.97 9.65 -9.61
CA GLY A 627 -42.76 8.43 -9.51
C GLY A 627 -42.09 7.35 -8.66
N VAL A 628 -41.21 7.74 -7.73
CA VAL A 628 -40.66 6.85 -6.70
C VAL A 628 -41.65 6.78 -5.54
N SER A 629 -41.99 5.57 -5.12
CA SER A 629 -42.85 5.33 -3.96
C SER A 629 -42.03 5.55 -2.68
N VAL A 630 -42.54 6.42 -1.81
CA VAL A 630 -41.94 6.73 -0.51
C VAL A 630 -42.83 6.11 0.57
N GLY A 631 -42.19 5.47 1.56
CA GLY A 631 -42.87 4.88 2.70
C GLY A 631 -43.66 5.90 3.53
N PRO A 632 -44.55 5.44 4.43
CA PRO A 632 -45.36 6.32 5.28
C PRO A 632 -44.56 7.02 6.39
N GLY A 633 -43.25 6.78 6.50
CA GLY A 633 -42.39 7.23 7.59
C GLY A 633 -42.11 6.10 8.58
N ARG A 634 -40.88 6.06 9.10
CA ARG A 634 -40.43 5.07 10.09
C ARG A 634 -39.86 5.76 11.34
N GLY A 635 -39.69 4.97 12.40
CA GLY A 635 -39.06 5.45 13.62
C GLY A 635 -39.87 6.55 14.30
N SER A 636 -39.17 7.43 15.01
CA SER A 636 -39.79 8.51 15.78
C SER A 636 -40.26 9.68 14.91
N ALA A 637 -39.73 9.86 13.69
CA ALA A 637 -40.12 10.95 12.78
C ALA A 637 -41.64 11.01 12.51
N ALA A 638 -42.35 9.88 12.57
CA ALA A 638 -43.80 9.81 12.45
C ALA A 638 -44.58 10.56 13.55
N GLY A 639 -43.93 10.93 14.66
CA GLY A 639 -44.54 11.71 15.75
C GLY A 639 -44.59 13.22 15.53
N SER A 640 -44.00 13.74 14.44
CA SER A 640 -43.98 15.17 14.14
C SER A 640 -45.09 15.59 13.18
N VAL A 641 -45.89 16.57 13.58
CA VAL A 641 -46.89 17.24 12.72
C VAL A 641 -46.17 18.01 11.61
N VAL A 642 -45.04 18.65 11.92
CA VAL A 642 -44.22 19.35 10.92
C VAL A 642 -43.79 18.38 9.80
N ALA A 643 -43.26 17.21 10.15
CA ALA A 643 -42.87 16.18 9.18
C ALA A 643 -44.06 15.67 8.35
N TYR A 644 -45.24 15.52 8.96
CA TYR A 644 -46.47 15.11 8.25
C TYR A 644 -46.96 16.18 7.25
N CYS A 645 -46.93 17.44 7.67
CA CYS A 645 -47.27 18.60 6.84
C CYS A 645 -46.28 18.82 5.70
N LEU A 646 -45.03 18.39 5.83
CA LEU A 646 -44.03 18.44 4.76
C LEU A 646 -44.02 17.19 3.87
N TRP A 647 -44.96 16.25 4.05
CA TRP A 647 -44.99 14.95 3.35
C TRP A 647 -43.75 14.06 3.58
N ILE A 648 -42.92 14.42 4.56
CA ILE A 648 -41.81 13.58 5.03
C ILE A 648 -42.38 12.28 5.59
N THR A 649 -43.44 12.39 6.38
CA THR A 649 -44.24 11.26 6.84
C THR A 649 -45.65 11.33 6.26
N ASN A 650 -46.36 10.19 6.30
CA ASN A 650 -47.71 10.06 5.78
C ASN A 650 -48.70 9.49 6.80
N ILE A 651 -48.34 9.51 8.09
CA ILE A 651 -49.18 9.13 9.21
C ILE A 651 -49.50 10.40 10.00
N ASP A 652 -50.78 10.63 10.28
CA ASP A 652 -51.24 11.80 11.03
C ASP A 652 -50.97 11.61 12.54
N PRO A 653 -50.00 12.33 13.13
CA PRO A 653 -49.63 12.12 14.53
C PRO A 653 -50.69 12.60 15.51
N ILE A 654 -51.50 13.60 15.17
CA ILE A 654 -52.58 14.08 16.05
C ILE A 654 -53.68 13.03 16.16
N LYS A 655 -54.07 12.45 15.02
CA LYS A 655 -55.10 11.41 14.96
C LYS A 655 -54.73 10.15 15.75
N TYR A 656 -53.44 9.78 15.75
CA TYR A 656 -52.94 8.57 16.40
C TYR A 656 -52.24 8.82 17.74
N ASP A 657 -52.32 10.05 18.27
CA ASP A 657 -51.72 10.47 19.54
C ASP A 657 -50.21 10.12 19.63
N LEU A 658 -49.48 10.45 18.56
CA LEU A 658 -48.03 10.23 18.50
C LEU A 658 -47.29 11.44 19.10
N LEU A 659 -46.28 11.12 19.91
CA LEU A 659 -45.52 12.10 20.71
C LEU A 659 -44.35 12.68 19.91
N PHE A 660 -44.27 14.01 19.83
CA PHE A 660 -43.17 14.72 19.16
C PHE A 660 -41.88 14.66 19.98
N GLU A 661 -41.98 14.68 21.30
CA GLU A 661 -40.84 14.70 22.22
C GLU A 661 -40.01 13.41 22.16
N ARG A 662 -40.63 12.32 21.67
CA ARG A 662 -39.92 11.07 21.37
C ARG A 662 -39.04 11.18 20.12
N PHE A 663 -39.39 12.09 19.21
CA PHE A 663 -38.60 12.40 18.03
C PHE A 663 -37.51 13.42 18.34
N LEU A 664 -37.90 14.56 18.91
CA LEU A 664 -36.98 15.65 19.19
C LEU A 664 -37.28 16.21 20.58
N ASN A 665 -36.34 15.98 21.50
CA ASN A 665 -36.51 16.34 22.90
C ASN A 665 -36.05 17.80 23.13
N PRO A 666 -36.92 18.71 23.61
CA PRO A 666 -36.55 20.10 23.83
C PRO A 666 -35.49 20.29 24.95
N GLU A 667 -35.38 19.35 25.89
CA GLU A 667 -34.39 19.41 26.99
C GLU A 667 -33.01 18.84 26.59
N ARG A 668 -32.94 18.11 25.48
CA ARG A 668 -31.71 17.51 24.98
C ARG A 668 -31.54 17.78 23.50
N VAL A 669 -30.70 18.75 23.17
CA VAL A 669 -30.29 19.00 21.79
C VAL A 669 -29.47 17.81 21.29
N SER A 670 -30.12 16.95 20.52
CA SER A 670 -29.51 15.86 19.78
C SER A 670 -30.03 15.87 18.36
N MET A 671 -29.19 15.49 17.41
CA MET A 671 -29.58 15.43 16.01
C MET A 671 -30.73 14.42 15.82
N PRO A 672 -31.84 14.82 15.17
CA PRO A 672 -32.91 13.89 14.85
C PRO A 672 -32.50 12.94 13.73
N ASP A 673 -32.93 11.68 13.83
CA ASP A 673 -32.72 10.67 12.80
C ASP A 673 -34.00 10.53 11.97
N ILE A 674 -33.98 11.05 10.73
CA ILE A 674 -35.09 10.93 9.77
C ILE A 674 -34.73 9.91 8.70
N ASP A 675 -35.13 8.68 8.97
CA ASP A 675 -34.97 7.56 8.06
C ASP A 675 -36.09 7.47 7.01
N ILE A 676 -35.72 7.19 5.77
CA ILE A 676 -36.67 7.23 4.64
C ILE A 676 -36.58 5.97 3.80
N ASP A 677 -37.75 5.40 3.53
CA ASP A 677 -37.89 4.18 2.75
C ASP A 677 -38.36 4.51 1.33
N PHE A 678 -37.64 4.03 0.33
CA PHE A 678 -37.99 4.12 -1.09
C PHE A 678 -38.30 2.74 -1.67
N ASP A 679 -39.03 2.69 -2.78
CA ASP A 679 -39.06 1.46 -3.58
C ASP A 679 -37.66 1.12 -4.11
N ASP A 680 -37.35 -0.18 -4.12
CA ASP A 680 -36.00 -0.70 -4.41
C ASP A 680 -35.47 -0.25 -5.77
N GLU A 681 -36.36 -0.15 -6.77
CA GLU A 681 -36.04 0.30 -8.13
C GLU A 681 -35.82 1.80 -8.23
N GLY A 682 -36.58 2.59 -7.46
CA GLY A 682 -36.57 4.04 -7.48
C GLY A 682 -35.45 4.69 -6.66
N ARG A 683 -34.88 3.97 -5.69
CA ARG A 683 -33.82 4.46 -4.80
C ARG A 683 -32.62 5.08 -5.53
N GLY A 684 -32.17 4.44 -6.62
CA GLY A 684 -31.05 4.94 -7.42
C GLY A 684 -31.31 6.33 -8.00
N LYS A 685 -32.54 6.59 -8.45
CA LYS A 685 -32.93 7.91 -9.01
C LYS A 685 -32.88 9.03 -7.96
N VAL A 686 -33.24 8.71 -6.72
CA VAL A 686 -33.17 9.67 -5.61
C VAL A 686 -31.70 9.97 -5.29
N MET A 687 -30.83 8.96 -5.30
CA MET A 687 -29.39 9.17 -5.17
C MET A 687 -28.84 10.09 -6.26
N ASP A 688 -29.18 9.81 -7.52
CA ASP A 688 -28.74 10.62 -8.65
C ASP A 688 -29.22 12.08 -8.54
N TYR A 689 -30.43 12.29 -8.04
CA TYR A 689 -30.96 13.62 -7.75
C TYR A 689 -30.12 14.34 -6.68
N VAL A 690 -29.82 13.68 -5.56
CA VAL A 690 -29.00 14.23 -4.48
C VAL A 690 -27.59 14.57 -4.98
N ILE A 691 -26.95 13.67 -5.73
CA ILE A 691 -25.65 13.90 -6.37
C ILE A 691 -25.70 15.11 -7.31
N LYS A 692 -26.75 15.23 -8.12
CA LYS A 692 -26.89 16.36 -9.05
C LYS A 692 -27.15 17.69 -8.33
N LYS A 693 -27.88 17.67 -7.22
CA LYS A 693 -28.24 18.86 -6.46
C LYS A 693 -27.07 19.42 -5.65
N TYR A 694 -26.36 18.56 -4.93
CA TYR A 694 -25.26 18.99 -4.05
C TYR A 694 -23.89 18.90 -4.72
N GLY A 695 -23.74 18.14 -5.81
CA GLY A 695 -22.47 17.91 -6.48
C GLY A 695 -21.82 16.59 -6.07
N ALA A 696 -21.16 15.94 -7.03
CA ALA A 696 -20.54 14.62 -6.84
C ALA A 696 -19.42 14.61 -5.79
N ASN A 697 -18.74 15.74 -5.58
CA ASN A 697 -17.70 15.88 -4.56
C ASN A 697 -18.26 16.20 -3.16
N GLN A 698 -19.57 16.41 -3.01
CA GLN A 698 -20.22 16.66 -1.70
C GLN A 698 -21.01 15.45 -1.20
N VAL A 699 -21.15 14.41 -2.03
CA VAL A 699 -21.94 13.23 -1.72
C VAL A 699 -21.04 12.00 -1.78
N ALA A 700 -21.05 11.20 -0.71
CA ALA A 700 -20.26 9.98 -0.64
C ALA A 700 -21.05 8.85 0.02
N GLN A 701 -20.63 7.61 -0.23
CA GLN A 701 -21.09 6.46 0.52
C GLN A 701 -20.17 6.20 1.72
N ILE A 702 -20.64 5.39 2.66
CA ILE A 702 -19.86 5.01 3.83
C ILE A 702 -19.08 3.73 3.55
N ILE A 703 -17.80 3.67 3.87
CA ILE A 703 -17.01 2.42 3.78
C ILE A 703 -17.45 1.41 4.84
N THR A 704 -17.30 0.14 4.51
CA THR A 704 -17.41 -0.97 5.46
C THR A 704 -16.11 -1.75 5.48
N TYR A 705 -15.70 -2.17 6.68
CA TYR A 705 -14.49 -2.95 6.89
C TYR A 705 -14.85 -4.42 7.16
N GLY A 706 -14.48 -5.30 6.24
CA GLY A 706 -14.61 -6.73 6.43
C GLY A 706 -13.46 -7.25 7.28
N THR A 707 -13.71 -7.57 8.55
CA THR A 707 -12.72 -8.18 9.45
C THR A 707 -12.66 -9.71 9.24
N MET A 708 -11.50 -10.31 9.46
CA MET A 708 -11.35 -11.77 9.56
C MET A 708 -12.11 -12.29 10.80
N ALA A 709 -13.28 -12.89 10.58
CA ALA A 709 -14.07 -13.54 11.62
C ALA A 709 -13.50 -14.94 11.93
N ALA A 710 -13.74 -15.45 13.14
CA ALA A 710 -13.24 -16.73 13.65
C ALA A 710 -13.19 -17.86 12.59
N LYS A 711 -14.32 -18.13 11.92
CA LYS A 711 -14.41 -19.22 10.91
C LYS A 711 -13.62 -18.93 9.63
N SER A 712 -13.62 -17.69 9.16
CA SER A 712 -12.82 -17.32 7.98
C SER A 712 -11.33 -17.34 8.32
N SER A 713 -10.93 -16.89 9.51
CA SER A 713 -9.54 -16.96 9.95
C SER A 713 -9.01 -18.39 9.91
N ILE A 714 -9.76 -19.36 10.45
CA ILE A 714 -9.39 -20.78 10.37
C ILE A 714 -9.21 -21.23 8.92
N ARG A 715 -10.16 -20.91 8.03
CA ARG A 715 -10.12 -21.35 6.64
C ARG A 715 -8.98 -20.73 5.84
N ASP A 716 -8.70 -19.45 6.05
CA ASP A 716 -7.59 -18.78 5.36
C ASP A 716 -6.24 -19.29 5.85
N THR A 717 -6.07 -19.41 7.18
CA THR A 717 -4.85 -19.98 7.77
C THR A 717 -4.64 -21.41 7.26
N ALA A 718 -5.68 -22.24 7.30
CA ALA A 718 -5.62 -23.61 6.79
C ALA A 718 -5.20 -23.69 5.31
N ARG A 719 -5.72 -22.79 4.46
CA ARG A 719 -5.36 -22.72 3.05
C ARG A 719 -3.87 -22.39 2.85
N VAL A 720 -3.35 -21.45 3.63
CA VAL A 720 -1.94 -21.03 3.55
C VAL A 720 -0.98 -22.10 4.07
N LEU A 721 -1.37 -22.80 5.14
CA LEU A 721 -0.64 -23.92 5.74
C LEU A 721 -0.80 -25.25 4.98
N ASP A 722 -1.58 -25.25 3.89
CA ASP A 722 -1.89 -26.44 3.08
C ASP A 722 -2.59 -27.57 3.85
N LEU A 723 -3.37 -27.22 4.88
CA LEU A 723 -4.22 -28.16 5.60
C LEU A 723 -5.37 -28.63 4.67
N PRO A 724 -5.67 -29.94 4.60
CA PRO A 724 -6.74 -30.45 3.74
C PRO A 724 -8.09 -29.75 3.97
N LEU A 725 -8.80 -29.43 2.88
CA LEU A 725 -10.04 -28.65 2.92
C LEU A 725 -11.11 -29.23 3.86
N PHE A 726 -11.20 -30.57 3.94
CA PHE A 726 -12.16 -31.24 4.80
C PHE A 726 -11.84 -31.06 6.30
N GLU A 727 -10.56 -31.03 6.66
CA GLU A 727 -10.09 -30.73 8.02
C GLU A 727 -10.36 -29.26 8.36
N ALA A 728 -10.00 -28.35 7.45
CA ALA A 728 -10.27 -26.92 7.61
C ALA A 728 -11.76 -26.63 7.87
N ASP A 729 -12.66 -27.28 7.11
CA ASP A 729 -14.10 -27.11 7.29
C ASP A 729 -14.62 -27.77 8.58
N ARG A 730 -14.05 -28.92 8.99
CA ARG A 730 -14.35 -29.57 10.29
C ARG A 730 -14.03 -28.61 11.44
N ILE A 731 -12.81 -28.07 11.49
CA ILE A 731 -12.36 -27.14 12.54
C ILE A 731 -13.23 -25.88 12.54
N ALA A 732 -13.50 -25.28 11.37
CA ALA A 732 -14.34 -24.07 11.28
C ALA A 732 -15.78 -24.29 11.78
N LYS A 733 -16.32 -25.52 11.67
CA LYS A 733 -17.66 -25.88 12.17
C LYS A 733 -17.71 -26.06 13.69
N LEU A 734 -16.59 -26.30 14.37
CA LEU A 734 -16.53 -26.38 15.83
C LEU A 734 -16.81 -25.02 16.51
N ILE A 735 -16.57 -23.90 15.81
CA ILE A 735 -16.70 -22.55 16.40
C ILE A 735 -18.18 -22.15 16.58
N PRO A 736 -18.67 -21.92 17.81
CA PRO A 736 -20.08 -21.63 18.11
C PRO A 736 -20.43 -20.13 18.03
N GLY A 737 -19.85 -19.40 17.07
CA GLY A 737 -20.12 -17.97 16.87
C GLY A 737 -19.49 -17.04 17.92
N VAL A 738 -18.57 -17.54 18.74
CA VAL A 738 -17.75 -16.75 19.68
C VAL A 738 -16.38 -16.48 19.06
N LYS A 739 -15.79 -15.31 19.38
CA LYS A 739 -14.43 -14.97 18.97
C LYS A 739 -13.40 -15.95 19.56
N LEU A 740 -12.41 -16.35 18.77
CA LEU A 740 -11.35 -17.29 19.15
C LEU A 740 -10.62 -16.84 20.42
N LYS A 741 -10.30 -15.55 20.53
CA LYS A 741 -9.63 -15.03 21.74
C LYS A 741 -10.42 -15.21 23.03
N ASN A 742 -11.76 -15.27 22.96
CA ASN A 742 -12.57 -15.54 24.16
C ASN A 742 -12.70 -17.05 24.43
N ILE A 743 -12.43 -17.90 23.45
CA ILE A 743 -12.42 -19.36 23.60
C ILE A 743 -11.15 -19.78 24.34
N PHE A 744 -10.00 -19.23 23.95
CA PHE A 744 -8.69 -19.52 24.56
C PHE A 744 -8.30 -18.56 25.69
N GLY A 745 -9.14 -17.55 25.97
CA GLY A 745 -8.89 -16.53 26.99
C GLY A 745 -9.25 -16.99 28.40
N ASN A 746 -8.39 -16.65 29.37
CA ASN A 746 -8.56 -17.04 30.78
C ASN A 746 -9.22 -15.98 31.67
N ASP A 747 -9.53 -14.80 31.12
CA ASP A 747 -10.16 -13.69 31.84
C ASP A 747 -11.67 -13.92 32.10
N GLU A 748 -12.25 -13.15 33.02
CA GLU A 748 -13.66 -13.30 33.43
C GLU A 748 -14.65 -13.09 32.27
N LYS A 749 -14.33 -12.20 31.32
CA LYS A 749 -15.19 -11.93 30.16
C LYS A 749 -15.17 -13.09 29.17
N SER A 750 -14.03 -13.74 29.00
CA SER A 750 -13.90 -14.96 28.20
C SER A 750 -14.66 -16.13 28.84
N LYS A 751 -14.43 -16.39 30.13
CA LYS A 751 -15.10 -17.46 30.89
C LYS A 751 -16.63 -17.30 30.91
N SER A 752 -17.13 -16.08 31.13
CA SER A 752 -18.58 -15.81 31.13
C SER A 752 -19.22 -16.07 29.76
N LYS A 753 -18.54 -15.71 28.66
CA LYS A 753 -19.02 -16.00 27.30
C LYS A 753 -19.10 -17.50 27.03
N ILE A 754 -18.08 -18.27 27.42
CA ILE A 754 -18.10 -19.73 27.24
C ILE A 754 -19.15 -20.39 28.14
N ALA A 755 -19.31 -19.93 29.38
CA ALA A 755 -20.34 -20.42 30.29
C ALA A 755 -21.77 -20.20 29.75
N SER A 756 -21.99 -19.10 29.00
CA SER A 756 -23.29 -18.77 28.39
C SER A 756 -23.66 -19.62 27.17
N LEU A 757 -22.74 -20.45 26.65
CA LEU A 757 -23.01 -21.33 25.52
C LEU A 757 -23.92 -22.50 25.92
N ARG A 758 -24.60 -23.07 24.92
CA ARG A 758 -25.33 -24.33 25.07
C ARG A 758 -24.37 -25.49 25.28
N GLU A 759 -24.80 -26.54 25.97
CA GLU A 759 -23.96 -27.71 26.27
C GLU A 759 -23.33 -28.35 25.03
N ASP A 760 -24.07 -28.47 23.93
CA ASP A 760 -23.51 -29.01 22.67
C ASP A 760 -22.43 -28.10 22.05
N ASP A 761 -22.55 -26.78 22.25
CA ASP A 761 -21.57 -25.81 21.78
C ASP A 761 -20.33 -25.76 22.70
N LYS A 762 -20.49 -26.04 24.00
CA LYS A 762 -19.37 -26.23 24.93
C LYS A 762 -18.51 -27.44 24.57
N LYS A 763 -19.12 -28.58 24.22
CA LYS A 763 -18.39 -29.77 23.76
C LYS A 763 -17.52 -29.51 22.54
N LYS A 764 -18.03 -28.73 21.56
CA LYS A 764 -17.24 -28.33 20.40
C LYS A 764 -16.07 -27.42 20.77
N VAL A 765 -16.26 -26.56 21.77
CA VAL A 765 -15.19 -25.71 22.30
C VAL A 765 -14.11 -26.55 22.99
N GLU A 766 -14.50 -27.55 23.79
CA GLU A 766 -13.56 -28.49 24.41
C GLU A 766 -12.75 -29.26 23.35
N GLU A 767 -13.40 -29.74 22.29
CA GLU A 767 -12.72 -30.38 21.16
C GLU A 767 -11.74 -29.40 20.47
N LEU A 768 -12.16 -28.16 20.24
CA LEU A 768 -11.31 -27.13 19.63
C LEU A 768 -10.10 -26.78 20.51
N ILE A 769 -10.26 -26.74 21.83
CA ILE A 769 -9.16 -26.54 22.79
C ILE A 769 -8.19 -27.73 22.72
N SER A 770 -8.69 -28.96 22.73
CA SER A 770 -7.85 -30.15 22.60
C SER A 770 -7.07 -30.17 21.28
N LEU A 771 -7.66 -29.70 20.18
CA LEU A 771 -6.96 -29.56 18.90
C LEU A 771 -5.85 -28.50 18.97
N ALA A 772 -6.09 -27.38 19.64
CA ALA A 772 -5.12 -26.29 19.81
C ALA A 772 -3.93 -26.66 20.71
N GLU A 773 -4.08 -27.65 21.60
CA GLU A 773 -3.00 -28.17 22.45
C GLU A 773 -2.16 -29.27 21.77
N GLY A 774 -2.54 -29.69 20.57
CA GLY A 774 -1.81 -30.68 19.78
C GLY A 774 -0.53 -30.14 19.14
N ASN A 775 0.17 -31.00 18.39
CA ASN A 775 1.44 -30.68 17.72
C ASN A 775 1.36 -30.78 16.17
N GLY A 776 0.16 -30.73 15.60
CA GLY A 776 -0.08 -30.86 14.14
C GLY A 776 -0.43 -29.53 13.45
N LEU A 777 -0.62 -29.59 12.13
CA LEU A 777 -1.07 -28.45 11.32
C LEU A 777 -2.42 -27.90 11.78
N GLU A 778 -3.28 -28.74 12.37
CA GLU A 778 -4.56 -28.34 12.95
C GLU A 778 -4.35 -27.40 14.15
N SER A 779 -3.41 -27.74 15.03
CA SER A 779 -3.05 -26.93 16.20
C SER A 779 -2.46 -25.59 15.77
N GLU A 780 -1.50 -25.62 14.85
CA GLU A 780 -0.91 -24.41 14.27
C GLU A 780 -1.97 -23.55 13.58
N THR A 781 -2.88 -24.15 12.82
CA THR A 781 -3.99 -23.44 12.18
C THR A 781 -4.85 -22.70 13.20
N VAL A 782 -5.24 -23.36 14.29
CA VAL A 782 -6.11 -22.77 15.31
C VAL A 782 -5.41 -21.65 16.09
N THR A 783 -4.16 -21.87 16.49
CA THR A 783 -3.37 -20.89 17.26
C THR A 783 -3.07 -19.65 16.43
N LYS A 784 -2.61 -19.80 15.18
CA LYS A 784 -2.32 -18.66 14.28
C LYS A 784 -3.59 -17.94 13.84
N ALA A 785 -4.68 -18.66 13.55
CA ALA A 785 -5.97 -18.03 13.24
C ALA A 785 -6.52 -17.17 14.39
N THR A 786 -6.18 -17.50 15.65
CA THR A 786 -6.57 -16.71 16.83
C THR A 786 -5.91 -15.34 16.84
N ILE A 787 -4.65 -15.24 16.39
CA ILE A 787 -3.91 -13.98 16.24
C ILE A 787 -4.46 -13.18 15.05
N LEU A 788 -4.77 -13.84 13.93
CA LEU A 788 -5.29 -13.19 12.73
C LEU A 788 -6.73 -12.67 12.88
N GLU A 789 -7.52 -13.24 13.80
CA GLU A 789 -8.89 -12.81 14.06
C GLU A 789 -8.99 -11.32 14.40
N GLY A 790 -9.80 -10.60 13.63
CA GLY A 790 -9.99 -9.15 13.76
C GLY A 790 -9.13 -8.31 12.83
N SER A 791 -8.13 -8.88 12.17
CA SER A 791 -7.39 -8.19 11.09
C SER A 791 -8.34 -7.80 9.97
N LEU A 792 -8.10 -6.66 9.31
CA LEU A 792 -8.92 -6.26 8.16
C LEU A 792 -8.56 -7.10 6.93
N ARG A 793 -9.59 -7.64 6.30
CA ARG A 793 -9.49 -8.46 5.09
C ARG A 793 -9.76 -7.68 3.83
N ASN A 794 -10.81 -6.85 3.84
CA ASN A 794 -11.22 -6.09 2.68
C ASN A 794 -12.03 -4.85 3.07
N THR A 795 -12.19 -3.97 2.09
CA THR A 795 -13.09 -2.84 2.12
C THR A 795 -14.31 -3.12 1.23
N GLY A 796 -15.46 -2.63 1.67
CA GLY A 796 -16.73 -2.66 0.94
C GLY A 796 -17.49 -1.35 1.14
N ILE A 797 -18.74 -1.30 0.67
CA ILE A 797 -19.58 -0.11 0.69
C ILE A 797 -20.82 -0.41 1.53
N HIS A 798 -21.23 0.55 2.37
CA HIS A 798 -22.45 0.45 3.16
C HIS A 798 -23.68 0.46 2.24
N ALA A 799 -24.62 -0.46 2.49
CA ALA A 799 -25.73 -0.69 1.56
C ALA A 799 -26.66 0.53 1.38
N CYS A 800 -26.87 1.32 2.44
CA CYS A 800 -27.89 2.38 2.47
C CYS A 800 -27.37 3.77 2.85
N GLY A 801 -26.16 3.86 3.39
CA GLY A 801 -25.68 5.05 4.08
C GLY A 801 -25.03 6.02 3.12
N VAL A 802 -25.55 7.24 3.08
CA VAL A 802 -25.11 8.34 2.23
C VAL A 802 -24.69 9.50 3.12
N ILE A 803 -23.56 10.10 2.79
CA ILE A 803 -23.06 11.31 3.41
C ILE A 803 -23.30 12.48 2.48
N ILE A 804 -23.77 13.58 3.03
CA ILE A 804 -23.89 14.86 2.33
C ILE A 804 -23.15 15.92 3.16
N THR A 805 -22.20 16.61 2.54
CA THR A 805 -21.39 17.67 3.19
C THR A 805 -21.74 19.06 2.66
N PRO A 806 -21.49 20.14 3.44
CA PRO A 806 -21.74 21.52 3.00
C PRO A 806 -20.83 22.00 1.86
N GLY A 807 -19.68 21.38 1.68
CA GLY A 807 -18.78 21.60 0.56
C GLY A 807 -18.09 20.32 0.16
N ASP A 808 -16.97 20.42 -0.55
CA ASP A 808 -16.17 19.26 -0.95
C ASP A 808 -15.82 18.37 0.25
N ILE A 809 -16.23 17.10 0.20
CA ILE A 809 -16.10 16.14 1.29
C ILE A 809 -14.64 15.96 1.72
N THR A 810 -13.70 16.10 0.79
CA THR A 810 -12.27 15.91 1.04
C THR A 810 -11.68 17.00 1.93
N ASN A 811 -12.40 18.12 2.16
CA ASN A 811 -12.03 19.12 3.18
C ASN A 811 -12.31 18.64 4.61
N TYR A 812 -13.17 17.64 4.80
CA TYR A 812 -13.66 17.21 6.11
C TYR A 812 -13.11 15.84 6.50
N VAL A 813 -13.14 14.89 5.57
CA VAL A 813 -12.69 13.51 5.80
C VAL A 813 -11.91 12.95 4.60
N PRO A 814 -11.01 11.98 4.83
CA PRO A 814 -10.39 11.24 3.74
C PRO A 814 -11.42 10.38 2.99
N VAL A 815 -11.28 10.27 1.67
CA VAL A 815 -12.15 9.46 0.80
C VAL A 815 -11.36 8.50 -0.08
N ALA A 816 -12.06 7.58 -0.71
CA ALA A 816 -11.59 6.67 -1.74
C ALA A 816 -12.67 6.53 -2.83
N THR A 817 -12.34 5.87 -3.94
CA THR A 817 -13.33 5.49 -4.95
C THR A 817 -13.92 4.11 -4.63
N ALA A 818 -15.21 3.96 -4.93
CA ALA A 818 -15.86 2.66 -4.94
C ALA A 818 -15.27 1.78 -6.05
N LYS A 819 -15.17 0.46 -5.82
CA LYS A 819 -14.58 -0.48 -6.80
C LYS A 819 -15.31 -0.50 -8.16
N ASP A 820 -16.62 -0.29 -8.13
CA ASP A 820 -17.50 -0.45 -9.29
C ASP A 820 -18.19 0.87 -9.70
N SER A 821 -17.77 2.01 -9.12
CA SER A 821 -18.35 3.32 -9.45
C SER A 821 -17.42 4.48 -9.13
N ASP A 822 -17.55 5.59 -9.85
CA ASP A 822 -16.81 6.84 -9.60
C ASP A 822 -17.30 7.61 -8.35
N MET A 823 -18.26 7.05 -7.61
CA MET A 823 -18.76 7.66 -6.38
C MET A 823 -17.71 7.62 -5.28
N TYR A 824 -17.59 8.73 -4.56
CA TYR A 824 -16.73 8.79 -3.38
C TYR A 824 -17.27 7.90 -2.27
N VAL A 825 -16.34 7.30 -1.55
CA VAL A 825 -16.59 6.51 -0.34
C VAL A 825 -15.71 7.09 0.76
N THR A 826 -16.27 7.40 1.92
CA THR A 826 -15.50 7.87 3.08
C THR A 826 -14.49 6.81 3.50
N GLN A 827 -13.29 7.17 3.93
CA GLN A 827 -12.39 6.21 4.62
C GLN A 827 -12.77 6.04 6.11
N PHE A 828 -13.84 6.67 6.58
CA PHE A 828 -14.40 6.49 7.92
C PHE A 828 -15.66 5.66 7.86
N ASP A 829 -15.73 4.60 8.66
CA ASP A 829 -16.87 3.68 8.69
C ASP A 829 -18.04 4.24 9.52
N ASN A 830 -19.16 3.54 9.46
CA ASN A 830 -20.41 3.95 10.11
C ASN A 830 -20.26 4.16 11.64
N SER A 831 -19.32 3.49 12.30
CA SER A 831 -19.14 3.64 13.75
C SER A 831 -18.57 5.01 14.17
N VAL A 832 -17.96 5.76 13.25
CA VAL A 832 -17.27 7.02 13.54
C VAL A 832 -17.71 8.19 12.66
N VAL A 833 -18.37 7.92 11.51
CA VAL A 833 -18.72 8.94 10.51
C VAL A 833 -19.56 10.09 11.08
N GLU A 834 -20.55 9.78 11.93
CA GLU A 834 -21.39 10.78 12.60
C GLU A 834 -20.60 11.57 13.65
N SER A 835 -19.72 10.89 14.39
CA SER A 835 -18.85 11.51 15.39
C SER A 835 -17.78 12.41 14.75
N ALA A 836 -17.42 12.14 13.49
CA ALA A 836 -16.59 13.01 12.66
C ALA A 836 -17.36 14.22 12.10
N GLY A 837 -18.64 14.36 12.45
CA GLY A 837 -19.48 15.50 12.10
C GLY A 837 -20.11 15.42 10.72
N LEU A 838 -20.27 14.23 10.15
CA LEU A 838 -20.89 14.07 8.84
C LEU A 838 -22.38 13.75 8.97
N LEU A 839 -23.22 14.45 8.20
CA LEU A 839 -24.63 14.13 8.07
C LEU A 839 -24.77 12.79 7.32
N LYS A 840 -25.18 11.77 8.06
CA LYS A 840 -25.58 10.48 7.51
C LYS A 840 -27.07 10.48 7.19
N MET A 841 -27.41 9.98 6.01
CA MET A 841 -28.78 9.70 5.60
C MET A 841 -28.88 8.26 5.09
N ASP A 842 -29.86 7.52 5.57
CA ASP A 842 -30.08 6.13 5.19
C ASP A 842 -31.18 6.05 4.12
N PHE A 843 -30.78 5.83 2.86
CA PHE A 843 -31.70 5.59 1.75
C PHE A 843 -31.92 4.09 1.63
N LEU A 844 -33.00 3.58 2.21
CA LEU A 844 -33.34 2.16 2.17
C LEU A 844 -34.23 1.82 0.96
N GLY A 845 -33.90 0.73 0.29
CA GLY A 845 -34.78 0.08 -0.69
C GLY A 845 -35.66 -0.96 0.00
N LEU A 846 -36.99 -0.75 0.00
CA LEU A 846 -37.95 -1.73 0.51
C LEU A 846 -38.63 -2.45 -0.66
N LYS A 847 -38.39 -3.77 -0.75
CA LYS A 847 -39.08 -4.64 -1.72
C LYS A 847 -40.61 -4.62 -1.58
N THR A 848 -41.11 -4.40 -0.36
CA THR A 848 -42.55 -4.29 -0.10
C THR A 848 -43.17 -3.07 -0.80
N LEU A 849 -42.46 -1.94 -0.87
CA LEU A 849 -42.94 -0.76 -1.59
C LEU A 849 -42.99 -1.02 -3.09
N THR A 850 -41.98 -1.68 -3.65
CA THR A 850 -41.97 -2.12 -5.05
C THR A 850 -43.17 -3.04 -5.34
N LEU A 851 -43.42 -4.01 -4.47
CA LEU A 851 -44.54 -4.96 -4.63
C LEU A 851 -45.91 -4.25 -4.60
N ILE A 852 -46.10 -3.30 -3.68
CA ILE A 852 -47.33 -2.49 -3.60
C ILE A 852 -47.49 -1.67 -4.88
N LYS A 853 -46.43 -0.99 -5.32
CA LYS A 853 -46.41 -0.16 -6.53
C LYS A 853 -46.80 -0.96 -7.76
N ASP A 854 -46.25 -2.16 -7.93
CA ASP A 854 -46.58 -3.03 -9.06
C ASP A 854 -48.00 -3.60 -8.97
N THR A 855 -48.46 -3.91 -7.75
CA THR A 855 -49.85 -4.33 -7.53
C THR A 855 -50.83 -3.23 -7.96
N VAL A 856 -50.59 -1.97 -7.58
CA VAL A 856 -51.42 -0.83 -7.98
C VAL A 856 -51.40 -0.63 -9.50
N LYS A 857 -50.22 -0.71 -10.15
CA LYS A 857 -50.11 -0.66 -11.62
C LYS A 857 -50.94 -1.75 -12.30
N ILE A 858 -50.88 -2.99 -11.79
CA ILE A 858 -51.61 -4.13 -12.35
C ILE A 858 -53.12 -3.96 -12.16
N VAL A 859 -53.57 -3.46 -11.00
CA VAL A 859 -55.00 -3.18 -10.74
C VAL A 859 -55.51 -2.11 -11.69
N LYS A 860 -54.77 -1.02 -11.89
CA LYS A 860 -55.12 0.04 -12.85
C LYS A 860 -55.22 -0.52 -14.27
N ALA A 861 -54.26 -1.35 -14.69
CA ALA A 861 -54.25 -1.95 -16.02
C ALA A 861 -55.39 -2.96 -16.25
N LYS A 862 -55.73 -3.77 -15.24
CA LYS A 862 -56.76 -4.83 -15.37
C LYS A 862 -58.18 -4.34 -15.14
N HIS A 863 -58.37 -3.42 -14.20
CA HIS A 863 -59.69 -3.02 -13.71
C HIS A 863 -60.03 -1.56 -14.01
N GLY A 864 -59.09 -0.76 -14.51
CA GLY A 864 -59.29 0.68 -14.75
C GLY A 864 -59.47 1.49 -13.46
N ILE A 865 -59.16 0.91 -12.30
CA ILE A 865 -59.29 1.54 -10.98
C ILE A 865 -57.95 2.18 -10.61
N GLU A 866 -57.97 3.47 -10.32
CA GLU A 866 -56.84 4.20 -9.74
C GLU A 866 -56.99 4.19 -8.22
N LEU A 867 -55.99 3.63 -7.51
CA LEU A 867 -55.97 3.43 -6.06
C LEU A 867 -55.17 4.51 -5.35
#